data_AF-A0A819LI08-F1
#
_entry.id   AF-A0A819LI08-F1
#
_cell.length_a   1.000
_cell.length_b   1.000
_cell.length_c   1.000
_cell.angle_alpha   90.00
_cell.angle_beta   90.00
_cell.angle_gamma   90.00
#
_symmetry.space_group_name_H-M   'P 1'
#
loop_
_entity.id
_entity.type
_entity.pdbx_description
1 polymer ?
#
loop_
_entity_poly.entity_id
_entity_poly.type
_entity_poly.pdbx_seq_one_letter_code
_entity_poly.pdbx_strand_id
1 'polypeptide(L)'
;MTQASNETKTILIIGGGLDGLALSQLLLQDSPPSLKVIVFERDAEEDTRDQGYYITINSMGIDVLKRISVLNDVLSDSTTMSYSQCQLKFADKKLNTTLTTIAGELKIIERAVLRRNLLKNIDVRWNKRFISYNIVDHGIEAHFDDGSSVKGTLLVGCDGSKSVVRAQLVPNLCRQDTGVVLVAGTLEPNEQLGQIQQLIENSLVQVLGDQSHALFLISVGQYWFWSLSWATEHTMESSLSPEELLDKVRTNFNNEEIVRLIELSLSSASLIPLRLYSSPLLKVNPFPNNFRVTLIGDAAHLMTIQRGMGANTTFADGLDLADVIRHGSTQSLLGDYEEKMFKRGFQAVQDSFNSTRMMRLSGIHDREQGGYNVSVADHVWLRSSYTSLYADERWYSSNDGSLPLIDTRLDHGYDENLGEWNETQLIYSLTRNGIQTNVTGRARQWSSISAITFHLDIGNESLTSSDSLSMDEVRTVFPSFNIERIDMNGQRGYFTYADFMMGDMGKHAGIWNSSSKIIQSGIKAGPIVLFNLTERAQGDVLILSPFSRFMATSLSQRANVLEFGVMGSMSVVPSNYNHSMIVFYSSHGVNEAMREWGQSMRRAFNRTMEHRLNDITINYLGYYTDNGGYYYYHTETEMNYEETIISISQKISLPFRYIQIDSWWYYKGIGGGVSEWSSRPDIFPDGLPAVHRQMKYIPLAAHNRYWAADTIYSKNYAFVIDHVNGKALPISNDSFWIDLFDEASQNWGLILYEQDWLNVQTIDFIPTRTDIHLGQRWLTSMGKAAEQIGLNIQYCMSLPRHALQALEIPRVTQARVSNDYVVHLRQQDSQWTIGVSSMLADAIGLAPYKDVFWSNSIEPGAPYKEPVMEPVPDREILIATLPTGPVASGDAINYTDVKRIMRCCNEDGTILKPDRPITMIDALVADWAQNNGVSQGELYSTLSMLNNQTFHIIFASAMRRDYSVLPSMIGAQAGLIWFYDDPSTLTTFDETYPLAISANKCNDSSFCLWYLSPVWSFADPNNTQYALLESNP
;
A
#
# COMPACT_ATOMS: atom_id res chain seq x y z
N MET A 1 1.48 15.79 50.68
CA MET A 1 0.31 16.68 50.56
C MET A 1 0.77 17.98 49.91
N THR A 2 0.75 18.04 48.59
CA THR A 2 0.94 19.28 47.82
C THR A 2 -0.42 19.97 47.72
N GLN A 3 -0.47 21.25 48.10
CA GLN A 3 -1.66 22.11 47.98
C GLN A 3 -2.12 22.12 46.51
N ALA A 4 -3.33 21.62 46.24
CA ALA A 4 -4.01 21.90 44.98
C ALA A 4 -4.36 23.40 44.96
N SER A 5 -3.79 24.14 44.00
CA SER A 5 -4.20 25.51 43.73
C SER A 5 -5.68 25.50 43.34
N ASN A 6 -6.45 26.38 43.98
CA ASN A 6 -7.88 26.58 43.76
C ASN A 6 -8.14 27.39 42.46
N GLU A 7 -7.36 27.15 41.41
CA GLU A 7 -7.42 27.91 40.16
C GLU A 7 -8.56 27.39 39.26
N THR A 8 -9.42 28.30 38.82
CA THR A 8 -10.51 28.00 37.88
C THR A 8 -9.92 27.62 36.51
N LYS A 9 -10.19 26.39 36.05
CA LYS A 9 -9.82 25.92 34.71
C LYS A 9 -10.86 26.40 33.71
N THR A 10 -10.45 27.14 32.69
CA THR A 10 -11.35 27.65 31.64
C THR A 10 -11.04 26.96 30.31
N ILE A 11 -11.94 26.15 29.80
CA ILE A 11 -11.83 25.46 28.52
C ILE A 11 -12.49 26.32 27.44
N LEU A 12 -11.73 26.69 26.42
CA LEU A 12 -12.20 27.45 25.26
C LEU A 12 -12.51 26.47 24.13
N ILE A 13 -13.77 26.39 23.72
CA ILE A 13 -14.21 25.55 22.60
C ILE A 13 -14.46 26.45 21.40
N ILE A 14 -13.76 26.23 20.30
CA ILE A 14 -13.89 27.02 19.07
C ILE A 14 -14.80 26.27 18.11
N GLY A 15 -16.04 26.73 17.95
CA GLY A 15 -17.08 26.11 17.10
C GLY A 15 -18.27 25.59 17.91
N GLY A 16 -19.47 26.05 17.54
CA GLY A 16 -20.77 25.65 18.09
C GLY A 16 -21.49 24.61 17.22
N GLY A 17 -20.72 23.70 16.61
CA GLY A 17 -21.22 22.52 15.91
C GLY A 17 -21.63 21.40 16.87
N LEU A 18 -22.06 20.26 16.32
CA LEU A 18 -22.46 19.09 17.13
C LEU A 18 -21.31 18.58 18.01
N ASP A 19 -20.10 18.63 17.48
CA ASP A 19 -18.84 18.29 18.14
C ASP A 19 -18.57 19.16 19.38
N GLY A 20 -18.53 20.48 19.20
CA GLY A 20 -18.27 21.42 20.29
C GLY A 20 -19.35 21.40 21.36
N LEU A 21 -20.61 21.27 20.96
CA LEU A 21 -21.73 21.25 21.90
C LEU A 21 -21.84 19.92 22.66
N ALA A 22 -21.60 18.77 22.01
CA ALA A 22 -21.55 17.48 22.69
C ALA A 22 -20.42 17.42 23.71
N LEU A 23 -19.21 17.90 23.35
CA LEU A 23 -18.10 18.04 24.29
C LEU A 23 -18.46 18.97 25.46
N SER A 24 -19.15 20.08 25.19
CA SER A 24 -19.57 21.02 26.23
C SER A 24 -20.53 20.37 27.23
N GLN A 25 -21.55 19.65 26.75
CA GLN A 25 -22.48 18.90 27.59
C GLN A 25 -21.77 17.84 28.42
N LEU A 26 -20.85 17.08 27.78
CA LEU A 26 -20.04 16.09 28.47
C LEU A 26 -19.17 16.72 29.54
N LEU A 27 -18.56 17.89 29.29
CA LEU A 27 -17.72 18.55 30.29
C LEU A 27 -18.52 19.09 31.46
N LEU A 28 -19.73 19.63 31.21
CA LEU A 28 -20.66 20.18 32.21
C LEU A 28 -21.28 19.10 33.11
N GLN A 29 -21.36 17.87 32.63
CA GLN A 29 -21.80 16.74 33.42
C GLN A 29 -20.80 16.45 34.55
N ASP A 30 -21.28 16.46 35.80
CA ASP A 30 -20.50 16.18 37.01
C ASP A 30 -19.23 17.07 37.17
N SER A 31 -19.22 18.29 36.59
CA SER A 31 -18.06 19.17 36.70
C SER A 31 -17.85 19.69 38.12
N PRO A 32 -16.59 19.82 38.57
CA PRO A 32 -16.31 20.63 39.75
C PRO A 32 -16.65 22.11 39.47
N PRO A 33 -17.07 22.90 40.48
CA PRO A 33 -17.34 24.34 40.32
C PRO A 33 -16.15 25.16 39.79
N SER A 34 -14.94 24.60 39.83
CA SER A 34 -13.71 25.20 39.32
C SER A 34 -13.50 24.99 37.81
N LEU A 35 -14.36 24.25 37.10
CA LEU A 35 -14.29 24.09 35.64
C LEU A 35 -15.31 25.00 34.95
N LYS A 36 -14.83 25.88 34.07
CA LYS A 36 -15.64 26.75 33.22
C LYS A 36 -15.45 26.35 31.75
N VAL A 37 -16.54 26.19 31.02
CA VAL A 37 -16.53 25.88 29.58
C VAL A 37 -17.20 27.03 28.83
N ILE A 38 -16.56 27.53 27.78
CA ILE A 38 -17.09 28.62 26.94
C ILE A 38 -16.95 28.22 25.48
N VAL A 39 -18.06 28.27 24.74
CA VAL A 39 -18.09 27.99 23.30
C VAL A 39 -18.06 29.31 22.53
N PHE A 40 -17.23 29.41 21.50
CA PHE A 40 -17.16 30.56 20.61
C PHE A 40 -17.64 30.15 19.22
N GLU A 41 -18.68 30.83 18.72
CA GLU A 41 -19.31 30.52 17.43
C GLU A 41 -19.29 31.76 16.54
N ARG A 42 -18.93 31.57 15.27
CA ARG A 42 -18.84 32.63 14.26
C ARG A 42 -20.22 33.08 13.77
N ASP A 43 -21.21 32.19 13.82
CA ASP A 43 -22.58 32.49 13.45
C ASP A 43 -23.13 33.60 14.39
N ALA A 44 -24.05 34.43 13.88
CA ALA A 44 -24.53 35.61 14.59
C ALA A 44 -25.47 35.25 15.76
N GLU A 45 -26.20 34.16 15.59
CA GLU A 45 -27.17 33.57 16.51
C GLU A 45 -27.44 32.10 16.14
N GLU A 46 -28.27 31.42 16.94
CA GLU A 46 -28.57 29.98 16.80
C GLU A 46 -28.99 29.58 15.38
N ASP A 47 -29.90 30.34 14.76
CA ASP A 47 -30.57 30.00 13.49
C ASP A 47 -30.01 30.75 12.27
N THR A 48 -28.76 31.24 12.33
CA THR A 48 -28.12 32.05 11.27
C THR A 48 -28.09 31.36 9.90
N ARG A 49 -27.95 30.03 9.87
CA ARG A 49 -27.89 29.23 8.65
C ARG A 49 -28.61 27.91 8.84
N ASP A 50 -29.10 27.37 7.73
CA ASP A 50 -29.61 26.00 7.68
C ASP A 50 -28.53 25.01 8.16
N GLN A 51 -28.91 24.13 9.08
CA GLN A 51 -28.02 23.17 9.73
C GLN A 51 -27.86 21.88 8.92
N GLY A 52 -28.49 21.79 7.74
CA GLY A 52 -28.45 20.64 6.84
C GLY A 52 -29.52 19.60 7.19
N TYR A 53 -29.38 18.41 6.60
CA TYR A 53 -30.42 17.37 6.64
C TYR A 53 -30.36 16.50 7.91
N TYR A 54 -30.14 15.19 7.73
CA TYR A 54 -30.25 14.19 8.78
C TYR A 54 -28.90 13.56 9.12
N ILE A 55 -28.77 13.06 10.34
CA ILE A 55 -27.60 12.38 10.83
C ILE A 55 -27.96 11.02 11.43
N THR A 56 -27.13 10.03 11.14
CA THR A 56 -27.29 8.67 11.65
C THR A 56 -26.45 8.48 12.90
N ILE A 57 -27.11 8.15 14.02
CA ILE A 57 -26.49 7.88 15.31
C ILE A 57 -26.61 6.39 15.62
N ASN A 58 -25.48 5.70 15.75
CA ASN A 58 -25.42 4.28 16.10
C ASN A 58 -25.21 4.09 17.61
N SER A 59 -25.02 2.85 18.07
CA SER A 59 -24.82 2.53 19.49
C SER A 59 -23.76 3.41 20.18
N MET A 60 -22.63 3.69 19.51
CA MET A 60 -21.57 4.54 20.03
C MET A 60 -22.06 5.96 20.35
N GLY A 61 -22.77 6.59 19.41
CA GLY A 61 -23.33 7.91 19.63
C GLY A 61 -24.55 7.91 20.56
N ILE A 62 -25.39 6.87 20.52
CA ILE A 62 -26.53 6.67 21.41
C ILE A 62 -26.06 6.67 22.88
N ASP A 63 -24.97 5.97 23.18
CA ASP A 63 -24.44 5.88 24.54
C ASP A 63 -23.97 7.23 25.07
N VAL A 64 -23.35 8.04 24.21
CA VAL A 64 -22.94 9.42 24.57
C VAL A 64 -24.17 10.29 24.83
N LEU A 65 -25.18 10.26 23.94
CA LEU A 65 -26.41 11.04 24.11
C LEU A 65 -27.23 10.63 25.35
N LYS A 66 -27.20 9.35 25.73
CA LYS A 66 -27.76 8.87 27.01
C LYS A 66 -27.00 9.46 28.19
N ARG A 67 -25.66 9.44 28.13
CA ARG A 67 -24.81 9.91 29.22
C ARG A 67 -25.07 11.39 29.53
N ILE A 68 -25.17 12.24 28.52
CA ILE A 68 -25.50 13.67 28.69
C ILE A 68 -27.00 13.96 28.83
N SER A 69 -27.85 12.94 28.98
CA SER A 69 -29.31 13.08 29.15
C SER A 69 -30.04 13.83 28.02
N VAL A 70 -29.49 13.84 26.81
CA VAL A 70 -30.07 14.52 25.63
C VAL A 70 -30.91 13.57 24.77
N LEU A 71 -30.64 12.26 24.84
CA LEU A 71 -31.30 11.29 23.95
C LEU A 71 -32.83 11.37 24.01
N ASN A 72 -33.43 11.36 25.20
CA ASN A 72 -34.89 11.34 25.33
C ASN A 72 -35.56 12.60 24.75
N ASP A 73 -34.95 13.76 24.93
CA ASP A 73 -35.45 15.02 24.37
C ASP A 73 -35.46 14.96 22.84
N VAL A 74 -34.39 14.44 22.24
CA VAL A 74 -34.27 14.31 20.78
C VAL A 74 -35.23 13.25 20.22
N LEU A 75 -35.39 12.12 20.91
CA LEU A 75 -36.33 11.07 20.51
C LEU A 75 -37.79 11.49 20.63
N SER A 76 -38.09 12.55 21.38
CA SER A 76 -39.46 13.09 21.49
C SER A 76 -39.88 13.92 20.27
N ASP A 77 -38.95 14.29 19.39
CA ASP A 77 -39.24 15.03 18.17
C ASP A 77 -39.80 14.10 17.08
N SER A 78 -40.89 14.53 16.43
CA SER A 78 -41.56 13.79 15.37
C SER A 78 -40.71 13.60 14.11
N THR A 79 -39.64 14.37 13.92
CA THR A 79 -38.73 14.20 12.77
C THR A 79 -37.67 13.10 13.00
N THR A 80 -37.61 12.55 14.22
CA THR A 80 -36.66 11.50 14.59
C THR A 80 -37.21 10.10 14.30
N MET A 81 -36.39 9.26 13.66
CA MET A 81 -36.70 7.84 13.46
C MET A 81 -35.82 6.96 14.34
N SER A 82 -36.45 5.95 14.95
CA SER A 82 -35.77 4.97 15.81
C SER A 82 -35.90 3.57 15.23
N TYR A 83 -34.76 2.96 14.95
CA TYR A 83 -34.68 1.57 14.52
C TYR A 83 -34.01 0.75 15.63
N SER A 84 -34.69 -0.25 16.16
CA SER A 84 -34.09 -1.23 17.08
C SER A 84 -33.14 -2.18 16.35
N GLN A 85 -33.49 -2.53 15.11
CA GLN A 85 -32.67 -3.32 14.21
C GLN A 85 -32.92 -2.85 12.77
N CYS A 86 -32.06 -1.96 12.30
CA CYS A 86 -32.12 -1.43 10.95
C CYS A 86 -31.36 -2.31 9.96
N GLN A 87 -31.92 -2.50 8.77
CA GLN A 87 -31.23 -3.15 7.66
C GLN A 87 -30.40 -2.12 6.88
N LEU A 88 -29.22 -2.52 6.41
CA LEU A 88 -28.51 -1.81 5.35
C LEU A 88 -28.66 -2.63 4.07
N LYS A 89 -29.38 -2.08 3.10
CA LYS A 89 -29.62 -2.69 1.80
C LYS A 89 -28.77 -2.02 0.73
N PHE A 90 -28.18 -2.81 -0.13
CA PHE A 90 -27.67 -2.33 -1.41
C PHE A 90 -28.62 -2.80 -2.50
N ALA A 91 -28.86 -1.95 -3.48
CA ALA A 91 -29.73 -2.24 -4.60
C ALA A 91 -29.07 -1.85 -5.93
N ASP A 92 -29.47 -2.53 -7.00
CA ASP A 92 -29.09 -2.14 -8.36
C ASP A 92 -29.95 -0.97 -8.86
N LYS A 93 -29.59 -0.39 -10.00
CA LYS A 93 -30.34 0.71 -10.64
C LYS A 93 -31.81 0.37 -10.97
N LYS A 94 -32.19 -0.92 -10.96
CA LYS A 94 -33.57 -1.39 -11.14
C LYS A 94 -34.32 -1.53 -9.81
N LEU A 95 -33.74 -1.06 -8.69
CA LEU A 95 -34.27 -1.16 -7.33
C LEU A 95 -34.36 -2.60 -6.78
N ASN A 96 -33.69 -3.57 -7.42
CA ASN A 96 -33.60 -4.91 -6.85
C ASN A 96 -32.56 -4.92 -5.73
N THR A 97 -32.94 -5.40 -4.55
CA THR A 97 -32.00 -5.58 -3.44
C THR A 97 -30.95 -6.62 -3.82
N THR A 98 -29.68 -6.23 -3.82
CA THR A 98 -28.53 -7.10 -4.12
C THR A 98 -27.84 -7.62 -2.86
N LEU A 99 -27.82 -6.83 -1.78
CA LEU A 99 -27.27 -7.20 -0.48
C LEU A 99 -28.17 -6.64 0.62
N THR A 100 -28.34 -7.40 1.70
CA THR A 100 -28.93 -6.92 2.96
C THR A 100 -28.03 -7.35 4.11
N THR A 101 -27.56 -6.38 4.88
CA THR A 101 -26.83 -6.60 6.13
C THR A 101 -27.55 -5.90 7.28
N ILE A 102 -27.06 -6.10 8.51
CA ILE A 102 -27.65 -5.53 9.72
C ILE A 102 -26.82 -4.31 10.12
N ALA A 103 -27.41 -3.12 10.05
CA ALA A 103 -26.79 -1.90 10.55
C ALA A 103 -26.89 -1.76 12.08
N GLY A 104 -27.79 -2.53 12.71
CA GLY A 104 -27.99 -2.58 14.16
C GLY A 104 -28.96 -1.51 14.66
N GLU A 105 -28.83 -1.12 15.93
CA GLU A 105 -29.62 -0.04 16.51
C GLU A 105 -29.16 1.30 15.96
N LEU A 106 -30.09 2.04 15.33
CA LEU A 106 -29.82 3.35 14.75
C LEU A 106 -30.91 4.35 15.12
N LYS A 107 -30.51 5.60 15.36
CA LYS A 107 -31.41 6.76 15.40
C LYS A 107 -31.08 7.67 14.24
N ILE A 108 -32.08 8.06 13.46
CA ILE A 108 -31.93 9.05 12.41
C ILE A 108 -32.56 10.33 12.90
N ILE A 109 -31.73 11.37 13.01
CA ILE A 109 -32.07 12.59 13.73
C ILE A 109 -31.84 13.77 12.80
N GLU A 110 -32.77 14.71 12.75
CA GLU A 110 -32.54 15.97 12.07
C GLU A 110 -31.43 16.76 12.78
N ARG A 111 -30.45 17.24 12.01
CA ARG A 111 -29.25 17.87 12.58
C ARG A 111 -29.58 19.12 13.40
N ALA A 112 -30.56 19.91 12.97
CA ALA A 112 -31.04 21.09 13.70
C ALA A 112 -31.62 20.73 15.08
N VAL A 113 -32.44 19.67 15.14
CA VAL A 113 -33.06 19.17 16.39
C VAL A 113 -31.99 18.70 17.37
N LEU A 114 -30.99 17.94 16.90
CA LEU A 114 -29.90 17.49 17.75
C LEU A 114 -29.09 18.68 18.29
N ARG A 115 -28.75 19.63 17.42
CA ARG A 115 -27.99 20.83 17.80
C ARG A 115 -28.72 21.67 18.85
N ARG A 116 -30.01 21.94 18.66
CA ARG A 116 -30.84 22.71 19.61
C ARG A 116 -30.86 22.08 21.00
N ASN A 117 -30.98 20.75 21.08
CA ASN A 117 -30.98 20.07 22.38
C ASN A 117 -29.60 20.06 23.03
N LEU A 118 -28.51 19.96 22.25
CA LEU A 118 -27.15 20.09 22.76
C LEU A 118 -26.79 21.53 23.19
N LEU A 119 -27.49 22.56 22.70
CA LEU A 119 -27.27 23.96 23.07
C LEU A 119 -27.77 24.32 24.48
N LYS A 120 -28.68 23.53 25.06
CA LYS A 120 -29.31 23.85 26.35
C LYS A 120 -28.27 24.03 27.46
N ASN A 121 -28.32 25.16 28.16
CA ASN A 121 -27.46 25.49 29.30
C ASN A 121 -25.94 25.60 28.98
N ILE A 122 -25.56 25.85 27.72
CA ILE A 122 -24.17 26.11 27.33
C ILE A 122 -23.89 27.63 27.26
N ASP A 123 -22.74 28.10 27.78
CA ASP A 123 -22.25 29.48 27.58
C ASP A 123 -21.67 29.61 26.16
N VAL A 124 -22.51 30.00 25.20
CA VAL A 124 -22.11 30.27 23.81
C VAL A 124 -21.93 31.77 23.58
N ARG A 125 -20.77 32.14 23.04
CA ARG A 125 -20.42 33.49 22.59
C ARG A 125 -20.52 33.54 21.06
N TRP A 126 -21.63 34.10 20.59
CA TRP A 126 -21.91 34.32 19.16
C TRP A 126 -21.12 35.50 18.58
N ASN A 127 -21.07 35.60 17.25
CA ASN A 127 -20.25 36.59 16.52
C ASN A 127 -18.76 36.54 16.91
N LYS A 128 -18.24 35.34 17.19
CA LYS A 128 -16.85 35.12 17.59
C LYS A 128 -16.15 34.23 16.57
N ARG A 129 -15.73 34.84 15.47
CA ARG A 129 -14.93 34.15 14.46
C ARG A 129 -13.47 34.10 14.90
N PHE A 130 -13.01 32.91 15.22
CA PHE A 130 -11.64 32.65 15.64
C PHE A 130 -10.65 32.95 14.50
N ILE A 131 -9.53 33.60 14.84
CA ILE A 131 -8.46 33.98 13.93
C ILE A 131 -7.15 33.25 14.27
N SER A 132 -6.75 33.25 15.53
CA SER A 132 -5.51 32.62 15.99
C SER A 132 -5.49 32.46 17.51
N TYR A 133 -4.55 31.67 18.02
CA TYR A 133 -4.26 31.57 19.44
C TYR A 133 -2.79 31.83 19.75
N ASN A 134 -2.48 32.29 20.96
CA ASN A 134 -1.14 32.35 21.50
C ASN A 134 -1.04 31.52 22.78
N ILE A 135 0.02 30.72 22.91
CA ILE A 135 0.37 30.11 24.20
C ILE A 135 0.98 31.20 25.07
N VAL A 136 0.53 31.31 26.32
CA VAL A 136 1.02 32.28 27.31
C VAL A 136 1.49 31.53 28.56
N ASP A 137 2.32 32.16 29.40
CA ASP A 137 3.04 31.51 30.52
C ASP A 137 2.21 30.54 31.38
N HIS A 138 0.92 30.84 31.60
CA HIS A 138 0.01 30.03 32.41
C HIS A 138 -1.28 29.60 31.69
N GLY A 139 -1.34 29.66 30.36
CA GLY A 139 -2.57 29.33 29.63
C GLY A 139 -2.48 29.50 28.12
N ILE A 140 -3.62 29.81 27.53
CA ILE A 140 -3.80 30.08 26.11
C ILE A 140 -4.70 31.30 25.94
N GLU A 141 -4.42 32.11 24.93
CA GLU A 141 -5.22 33.27 24.57
C GLU A 141 -5.75 33.12 23.13
N ALA A 142 -7.07 33.08 22.96
CA ALA A 142 -7.74 33.02 21.67
C ALA A 142 -8.07 34.43 21.17
N HIS A 143 -7.86 34.69 19.88
CA HIS A 143 -8.12 35.97 19.21
C HIS A 143 -9.24 35.84 18.18
N PHE A 144 -10.08 36.88 18.08
CA PHE A 144 -11.25 36.91 17.20
C PHE A 144 -11.19 38.08 16.22
N ASP A 145 -11.97 38.00 15.14
CA ASP A 145 -11.98 38.99 14.05
C ASP A 145 -12.52 40.37 14.46
N ASP A 146 -13.30 40.45 15.53
CA ASP A 146 -13.75 41.70 16.15
C ASP A 146 -12.65 42.42 16.97
N GLY A 147 -11.45 41.85 17.03
CA GLY A 147 -10.30 42.38 17.77
C GLY A 147 -10.29 42.02 19.25
N SER A 148 -11.26 41.25 19.74
CA SER A 148 -11.28 40.77 21.12
C SER A 148 -10.37 39.55 21.32
N SER A 149 -9.91 39.34 22.56
CA SER A 149 -9.19 38.14 22.98
C SER A 149 -9.76 37.55 24.28
N VAL A 150 -9.62 36.23 24.47
CA VAL A 150 -10.05 35.54 25.69
C VAL A 150 -8.99 34.54 26.15
N LYS A 151 -8.68 34.55 27.45
CA LYS A 151 -7.72 33.63 28.08
C LYS A 151 -8.41 32.40 28.66
N GLY A 152 -7.73 31.26 28.55
CA GLY A 152 -8.15 29.97 29.10
C GLY A 152 -6.97 29.06 29.44
N THR A 153 -7.28 27.85 29.90
CA THR A 153 -6.28 26.81 30.24
C THR A 153 -6.05 25.81 29.11
N LEU A 154 -7.08 25.55 28.29
CA LEU A 154 -7.07 24.63 27.15
C LEU A 154 -7.96 25.21 26.05
N LEU A 155 -7.54 25.07 24.80
CA LEU A 155 -8.33 25.38 23.61
C LEU A 155 -8.62 24.09 22.83
N VAL A 156 -9.88 23.87 22.48
CA VAL A 156 -10.29 22.73 21.65
C VAL A 156 -10.88 23.23 20.35
N GLY A 157 -10.30 22.80 19.23
CA GLY A 157 -10.82 23.11 17.89
C GLY A 157 -11.96 22.18 17.50
N CYS A 158 -13.15 22.76 17.37
CA CYS A 158 -14.42 22.14 16.94
C CYS A 158 -15.01 22.93 15.75
N ASP A 159 -14.15 23.60 14.97
CA ASP A 159 -14.51 24.58 13.94
C ASP A 159 -14.66 23.95 12.54
N GLY A 160 -14.85 22.64 12.52
CA GLY A 160 -15.28 21.86 11.37
C GLY A 160 -14.21 21.67 10.28
N SER A 161 -14.66 21.26 9.09
CA SER A 161 -13.78 20.85 8.00
C SER A 161 -12.77 21.94 7.56
N LYS A 162 -13.10 23.22 7.71
CA LYS A 162 -12.22 24.37 7.40
C LYS A 162 -11.52 24.95 8.64
N SER A 163 -11.23 24.10 9.62
CA SER A 163 -10.67 24.49 10.91
C SER A 163 -9.44 25.39 10.79
N VAL A 164 -9.54 26.58 11.39
CA VAL A 164 -8.45 27.54 11.55
C VAL A 164 -7.56 27.08 12.71
N VAL A 165 -8.14 26.47 13.74
CA VAL A 165 -7.36 25.86 14.84
C VAL A 165 -6.44 24.76 14.30
N ARG A 166 -6.94 23.88 13.42
CA ARG A 166 -6.13 22.87 12.72
C ARG A 166 -5.05 23.53 11.88
N ALA A 167 -5.39 24.53 11.08
CA ALA A 167 -4.44 25.20 10.21
C ALA A 167 -3.26 25.81 11.00
N GLN A 168 -3.48 26.24 12.25
CA GLN A 168 -2.42 26.71 13.13
C GLN A 168 -1.71 25.58 13.91
N LEU A 169 -2.45 24.57 14.40
CA LEU A 169 -1.89 23.46 15.20
C LEU A 169 -1.11 22.44 14.36
N VAL A 170 -1.68 22.05 13.22
CA VAL A 170 -1.16 21.04 12.30
C VAL A 170 -1.31 21.54 10.86
N PRO A 171 -0.48 22.52 10.42
CA PRO A 171 -0.64 23.19 9.12
C PRO A 171 -0.67 22.23 7.93
N ASN A 172 0.01 21.08 8.06
CA ASN A 172 0.15 20.10 7.00
C ASN A 172 -1.00 19.08 6.92
N LEU A 173 -1.93 19.09 7.88
CA LEU A 173 -3.14 18.28 7.83
C LEU A 173 -4.18 18.98 6.93
N CYS A 174 -3.91 18.96 5.62
CA CYS A 174 -4.75 19.55 4.59
C CYS A 174 -5.92 18.64 4.22
N ARG A 175 -7.06 19.22 3.82
CA ARG A 175 -8.17 18.44 3.28
C ARG A 175 -7.81 17.88 1.91
N GLN A 176 -8.05 16.60 1.70
CA GLN A 176 -7.95 15.91 0.43
C GLN A 176 -9.30 15.94 -0.30
N ASP A 177 -9.31 16.43 -1.53
CA ASP A 177 -10.47 16.33 -2.42
C ASP A 177 -10.66 14.87 -2.85
N THR A 178 -11.89 14.36 -2.74
CA THR A 178 -12.19 12.97 -3.14
C THR A 178 -12.61 12.85 -4.61
N GLY A 179 -12.84 13.98 -5.29
CA GLY A 179 -13.38 14.04 -6.63
C GLY A 179 -14.81 13.52 -6.72
N VAL A 180 -15.57 13.57 -5.61
CA VAL A 180 -16.98 13.18 -5.54
C VAL A 180 -17.82 14.37 -5.07
N VAL A 181 -18.98 14.56 -5.71
CA VAL A 181 -19.97 15.58 -5.34
C VAL A 181 -21.30 14.92 -4.97
N LEU A 182 -22.14 15.68 -4.25
CA LEU A 182 -23.43 15.22 -3.74
C LEU A 182 -24.51 16.29 -3.91
N VAL A 183 -25.71 15.90 -4.32
CA VAL A 183 -26.95 16.68 -4.10
C VAL A 183 -27.94 15.85 -3.30
N ALA A 184 -28.85 16.52 -2.59
CA ALA A 184 -29.80 15.83 -1.72
C ALA A 184 -31.15 16.56 -1.69
N GLY A 185 -32.20 15.83 -1.33
CA GLY A 185 -33.56 16.35 -1.20
C GLY A 185 -34.42 15.45 -0.33
N THR A 186 -35.68 15.86 -0.17
CA THR A 186 -36.69 15.12 0.61
C THR A 186 -38.02 15.02 -0.11
N LEU A 187 -38.76 13.95 0.13
CA LEU A 187 -40.11 13.77 -0.42
C LEU A 187 -41.03 13.18 0.65
N GLU A 188 -42.27 13.65 0.74
CA GLU A 188 -43.29 12.95 1.53
C GLU A 188 -43.59 11.57 0.92
N PRO A 189 -43.85 10.52 1.73
CA PRO A 189 -44.20 9.21 1.22
C PRO A 189 -45.27 9.28 0.13
N ASN A 190 -44.98 8.66 -1.02
CA ASN A 190 -45.82 8.78 -2.20
C ASN A 190 -46.19 7.39 -2.73
N GLU A 191 -47.49 7.11 -2.80
CA GLU A 191 -48.02 5.81 -3.25
C GLU A 191 -47.67 5.48 -4.71
N GLN A 192 -47.25 6.47 -5.52
CA GLN A 192 -46.76 6.25 -6.88
C GLN A 192 -45.36 5.59 -6.92
N LEU A 193 -44.65 5.54 -5.80
CA LEU A 193 -43.27 5.07 -5.67
C LEU A 193 -43.21 3.79 -4.84
N GLY A 194 -44.00 2.79 -5.25
CA GLY A 194 -44.24 1.57 -4.48
C GLY A 194 -42.99 0.70 -4.27
N GLN A 195 -42.10 0.60 -5.27
CA GLN A 195 -40.85 -0.17 -5.10
C GLN A 195 -39.91 0.54 -4.14
N ILE A 196 -39.76 1.86 -4.27
CA ILE A 196 -38.93 2.65 -3.36
C ILE A 196 -39.47 2.54 -1.92
N GLN A 197 -40.78 2.66 -1.73
CA GLN A 197 -41.44 2.55 -0.42
C GLN A 197 -41.13 1.19 0.25
N GLN A 198 -41.27 0.09 -0.49
CA GLN A 198 -40.97 -1.25 0.02
C GLN A 198 -39.46 -1.41 0.32
N LEU A 199 -38.60 -0.82 -0.51
CA LEU A 199 -37.16 -0.96 -0.41
C LEU A 199 -36.61 -0.29 0.86
N ILE A 200 -37.07 0.92 1.17
CA ILE A 200 -36.60 1.73 2.31
C ILE A 200 -37.26 1.37 3.65
N GLU A 201 -38.29 0.52 3.64
CA GLU A 201 -38.98 0.10 4.87
C GLU A 201 -37.99 -0.54 5.86
N ASN A 202 -37.88 0.03 7.06
CA ASN A 202 -36.94 -0.38 8.12
C ASN A 202 -35.46 -0.50 7.64
N SER A 203 -35.07 0.31 6.66
CA SER A 203 -33.79 0.15 5.94
C SER A 203 -33.09 1.46 5.62
N LEU A 204 -31.75 1.43 5.61
CA LEU A 204 -30.89 2.34 4.86
C LEU A 204 -30.62 1.70 3.50
N VAL A 205 -30.77 2.43 2.41
CA VAL A 205 -30.64 1.85 1.08
C VAL A 205 -29.60 2.61 0.27
N GLN A 206 -28.63 1.88 -0.28
CA GLN A 206 -27.68 2.39 -1.26
C GLN A 206 -27.98 1.78 -2.63
N VAL A 207 -28.47 2.58 -3.56
CA VAL A 207 -28.71 2.19 -4.95
C VAL A 207 -27.49 2.55 -5.79
N LEU A 208 -26.92 1.57 -6.48
CA LEU A 208 -25.79 1.77 -7.39
C LEU A 208 -26.30 2.05 -8.81
N GLY A 209 -25.94 3.22 -9.34
CA GLY A 209 -26.18 3.62 -10.73
C GLY A 209 -24.98 3.30 -11.63
N ASP A 210 -25.11 3.63 -12.91
CA ASP A 210 -24.03 3.60 -13.87
C ASP A 210 -23.11 4.82 -13.70
N GLN A 211 -21.96 4.80 -14.39
CA GLN A 211 -21.00 5.92 -14.47
C GLN A 211 -20.71 6.54 -13.09
N SER A 212 -20.30 5.73 -12.11
CA SER A 212 -19.91 6.22 -10.79
C SER A 212 -21.01 6.97 -10.01
N HIS A 213 -22.30 6.81 -10.36
CA HIS A 213 -23.41 7.39 -9.63
C HIS A 213 -23.92 6.45 -8.54
N ALA A 214 -24.29 7.02 -7.39
CA ALA A 214 -24.91 6.27 -6.31
C ALA A 214 -26.00 7.11 -5.62
N LEU A 215 -27.16 6.52 -5.42
CA LEU A 215 -28.32 7.14 -4.77
C LEU A 215 -28.52 6.49 -3.40
N PHE A 216 -28.45 7.27 -2.35
CA PHE A 216 -28.77 6.85 -0.99
C PHE A 216 -30.22 7.23 -0.66
N LEU A 217 -30.96 6.33 -0.01
CA LEU A 217 -32.37 6.49 0.37
C LEU A 217 -32.61 6.02 1.81
N ILE A 218 -33.41 6.77 2.57
CA ILE A 218 -33.79 6.42 3.94
C ILE A 218 -35.09 7.11 4.35
N SER A 219 -35.88 6.49 5.23
CA SER A 219 -37.04 7.13 5.88
C SER A 219 -36.64 7.96 7.10
N VAL A 220 -37.15 9.19 7.19
CA VAL A 220 -36.86 10.19 8.22
C VAL A 220 -38.13 10.94 8.66
N GLY A 221 -38.56 10.71 9.90
CA GLY A 221 -39.85 11.20 10.40
C GLY A 221 -41.00 10.87 9.43
N GLN A 222 -41.63 11.92 8.90
CA GLN A 222 -42.71 11.85 7.92
C GLN A 222 -42.26 11.96 6.44
N TYR A 223 -40.96 11.91 6.16
CA TYR A 223 -40.37 12.10 4.83
C TYR A 223 -39.45 10.93 4.44
N TRP A 224 -39.13 10.85 3.16
CA TRP A 224 -38.00 10.11 2.62
C TRP A 224 -36.87 11.09 2.30
N PHE A 225 -35.68 10.80 2.80
CA PHE A 225 -34.46 11.52 2.43
C PHE A 225 -33.74 10.75 1.32
N TRP A 226 -33.24 11.50 0.34
CA TRP A 226 -32.41 10.96 -0.70
C TRP A 226 -31.17 11.82 -0.93
N SER A 227 -30.08 11.18 -1.33
CA SER A 227 -28.90 11.90 -1.78
C SER A 227 -28.24 11.20 -2.96
N LEU A 228 -28.02 11.95 -4.04
CA LEU A 228 -27.36 11.49 -5.26
C LEU A 228 -25.90 11.95 -5.25
N SER A 229 -24.99 11.00 -5.37
CA SER A 229 -23.54 11.24 -5.42
C SER A 229 -22.95 10.73 -6.73
N TRP A 230 -21.92 11.42 -7.24
CA TRP A 230 -21.18 10.99 -8.42
C TRP A 230 -19.74 11.50 -8.44
N ALA A 231 -18.86 10.80 -9.15
CA ALA A 231 -17.48 11.22 -9.36
C ALA A 231 -17.40 12.31 -10.44
N THR A 232 -16.52 13.30 -10.25
CA THR A 232 -16.24 14.33 -11.26
C THR A 232 -14.87 14.97 -11.04
N GLU A 233 -14.18 15.28 -12.14
CA GLU A 233 -12.89 16.00 -12.12
C GLU A 233 -13.07 17.51 -12.02
N HIS A 234 -14.19 18.05 -12.52
CA HIS A 234 -14.44 19.49 -12.52
C HIS A 234 -14.77 20.00 -11.13
N THR A 235 -14.15 21.12 -10.73
CA THR A 235 -14.60 21.93 -9.59
C THR A 235 -15.93 22.58 -9.98
N MET A 236 -17.05 21.89 -9.78
CA MET A 236 -18.37 22.46 -10.06
C MET A 236 -18.67 23.54 -9.03
N GLU A 237 -18.58 24.80 -9.45
CA GLU A 237 -18.95 25.98 -8.64
C GLU A 237 -20.37 26.49 -8.98
N SER A 238 -21.04 25.89 -9.97
CA SER A 238 -22.38 26.30 -10.41
C SER A 238 -23.47 25.35 -9.94
N SER A 239 -24.63 25.92 -9.62
CA SER A 239 -25.85 25.16 -9.35
C SER A 239 -26.26 24.38 -10.60
N LEU A 240 -26.69 23.14 -10.42
CA LEU A 240 -27.38 22.40 -11.46
C LEU A 240 -28.75 23.03 -11.72
N SER A 241 -29.19 23.00 -12.97
CA SER A 241 -30.59 23.16 -13.31
C SER A 241 -31.37 21.87 -13.00
N PRO A 242 -32.69 21.96 -12.74
CA PRO A 242 -33.53 20.79 -12.55
C PRO A 242 -33.43 19.77 -13.70
N GLU A 243 -33.33 20.24 -14.95
CA GLU A 243 -33.24 19.36 -16.12
C GLU A 243 -31.90 18.62 -16.16
N GLU A 244 -30.78 19.28 -15.85
CA GLU A 244 -29.47 18.62 -15.79
C GLU A 244 -29.43 17.51 -14.73
N LEU A 245 -30.08 17.72 -13.58
CA LEU A 245 -30.19 16.68 -12.55
C LEU A 245 -31.05 15.51 -13.04
N LEU A 246 -32.21 15.79 -13.65
CA LEU A 246 -33.10 14.75 -14.18
C LEU A 246 -32.42 13.95 -15.30
N ASP A 247 -31.69 14.59 -16.21
CA ASP A 247 -30.97 13.92 -17.29
C ASP A 247 -29.85 13.01 -16.77
N LYS A 248 -29.13 13.45 -15.73
CA LYS A 248 -28.17 12.59 -15.02
C LYS A 248 -28.83 11.36 -14.43
N VAL A 249 -29.99 11.52 -13.79
CA VAL A 249 -30.72 10.41 -13.17
C VAL A 249 -31.26 9.45 -14.24
N ARG A 250 -31.87 9.97 -15.31
CA ARG A 250 -32.39 9.17 -16.44
C ARG A 250 -31.28 8.35 -17.08
N THR A 251 -30.14 8.97 -17.35
CA THR A 251 -29.01 8.33 -18.02
C THR A 251 -28.36 7.25 -17.15
N ASN A 252 -28.16 7.51 -15.87
CA ASN A 252 -27.36 6.63 -15.01
C ASN A 252 -28.16 5.59 -14.23
N PHE A 253 -29.46 5.78 -14.05
CA PHE A 253 -30.31 4.79 -13.37
C PHE A 253 -31.29 4.10 -14.32
N ASN A 254 -31.81 4.81 -15.33
CA ASN A 254 -32.80 4.29 -16.27
C ASN A 254 -33.99 3.58 -15.56
N ASN A 255 -34.49 4.20 -14.48
CA ASN A 255 -35.61 3.69 -13.69
C ASN A 255 -36.61 4.81 -13.42
N GLU A 256 -37.86 4.59 -13.82
CA GLU A 256 -38.95 5.58 -13.75
C GLU A 256 -39.28 6.02 -12.31
N GLU A 257 -39.25 5.12 -11.32
CA GLU A 257 -39.51 5.50 -9.93
C GLU A 257 -38.39 6.39 -9.36
N ILE A 258 -37.14 6.13 -9.71
CA ILE A 258 -36.02 6.98 -9.29
C ILE A 258 -36.12 8.36 -9.94
N VAL A 259 -36.39 8.43 -11.25
CA VAL A 259 -36.59 9.71 -11.96
C VAL A 259 -37.75 10.48 -11.32
N ARG A 260 -38.87 9.79 -11.05
CA ARG A 260 -40.07 10.39 -10.47
C ARG A 260 -39.86 10.87 -9.03
N LEU A 261 -39.10 10.13 -8.21
CA LEU A 261 -38.69 10.57 -6.86
C LEU A 261 -38.00 11.94 -6.93
N ILE A 262 -37.03 12.09 -7.82
CA ILE A 262 -36.25 13.33 -7.96
C ILE A 262 -37.11 14.46 -8.52
N GLU A 263 -37.92 14.18 -9.55
CA GLU A 263 -38.85 15.16 -10.15
C GLU A 263 -39.82 15.74 -9.11
N LEU A 264 -40.43 14.89 -8.28
CA LEU A 264 -41.39 15.31 -7.25
C LEU A 264 -40.74 16.08 -6.09
N SER A 265 -39.43 15.93 -5.90
CA SER A 265 -38.68 16.54 -4.78
C SER A 265 -37.81 17.73 -5.19
N LEU A 266 -37.88 18.20 -6.45
CA LEU A 266 -37.09 19.33 -6.93
C LEU A 266 -37.24 20.61 -6.08
N SER A 267 -38.41 20.83 -5.48
CA SER A 267 -38.68 21.99 -4.62
C SER A 267 -37.95 21.95 -3.27
N SER A 268 -37.58 20.75 -2.79
CA SER A 268 -36.84 20.55 -1.54
C SER A 268 -35.35 20.26 -1.77
N ALA A 269 -34.94 20.00 -3.02
CA ALA A 269 -33.60 19.57 -3.36
C ALA A 269 -32.60 20.74 -3.36
N SER A 270 -31.44 20.55 -2.73
CA SER A 270 -30.29 21.45 -2.90
C SER A 270 -29.59 21.13 -4.22
N LEU A 271 -29.81 21.97 -5.24
CA LEU A 271 -29.19 21.82 -6.56
C LEU A 271 -27.75 22.33 -6.65
N ILE A 272 -27.20 22.87 -5.56
CA ILE A 272 -25.77 23.21 -5.46
C ILE A 272 -25.03 21.93 -5.03
N PRO A 273 -24.19 21.33 -5.90
CA PRO A 273 -23.47 20.12 -5.55
C PRO A 273 -22.45 20.38 -4.43
N LEU A 274 -22.52 19.60 -3.36
CA LEU A 274 -21.55 19.63 -2.28
C LEU A 274 -20.34 18.77 -2.66
N ARG A 275 -19.16 19.41 -2.81
CA ARG A 275 -17.89 18.72 -2.99
C ARG A 275 -17.46 18.03 -1.70
N LEU A 276 -17.20 16.73 -1.76
CA LEU A 276 -16.75 15.94 -0.62
C LEU A 276 -15.23 16.02 -0.47
N TYR A 277 -14.80 16.14 0.78
CA TYR A 277 -13.40 16.17 1.17
C TYR A 277 -13.19 15.16 2.30
N SER A 278 -11.95 14.68 2.42
CA SER A 278 -11.51 13.76 3.48
C SER A 278 -10.20 14.28 4.08
N SER A 279 -9.87 13.83 5.29
CA SER A 279 -8.50 13.89 5.78
C SER A 279 -7.62 12.92 4.98
N PRO A 280 -6.33 13.23 4.80
CA PRO A 280 -5.38 12.33 4.15
C PRO A 280 -5.26 11.04 4.95
N LEU A 281 -4.94 9.94 4.27
CA LEU A 281 -4.70 8.66 4.91
C LEU A 281 -3.33 8.70 5.60
N LEU A 282 -3.35 8.99 6.90
CA LEU A 282 -2.13 9.06 7.71
C LEU A 282 -1.89 7.73 8.42
N LYS A 283 -0.62 7.32 8.47
CA LYS A 283 -0.17 6.15 9.25
C LYS A 283 0.29 6.52 10.65
N VAL A 284 0.56 7.80 10.86
CA VAL A 284 1.18 8.33 12.06
C VAL A 284 0.38 9.53 12.54
N ASN A 285 0.19 9.61 13.85
CA ASN A 285 -0.59 10.63 14.52
C ASN A 285 -0.02 12.03 14.21
N PRO A 286 -0.71 12.95 13.53
CA PRO A 286 -0.09 14.21 13.12
C PRO A 286 -0.08 15.28 14.24
N PHE A 287 -0.67 14.99 15.40
CA PHE A 287 -0.83 15.96 16.48
C PHE A 287 0.51 16.21 17.20
N PRO A 288 0.94 17.47 17.39
CA PRO A 288 2.12 17.79 18.17
C PRO A 288 1.85 17.48 19.65
N ASN A 289 2.88 17.17 20.44
CA ASN A 289 2.79 16.98 21.90
C ASN A 289 2.44 18.30 22.64
N ASN A 290 1.26 18.87 22.37
CA ASN A 290 0.77 20.15 22.88
C ASN A 290 -0.26 19.90 23.98
N PHE A 291 0.03 20.38 25.19
CA PHE A 291 -0.83 20.16 26.35
C PHE A 291 -1.94 21.22 26.52
N ARG A 292 -2.04 22.19 25.61
CA ARG A 292 -2.98 23.32 25.69
C ARG A 292 -3.88 23.50 24.48
N VAL A 293 -3.65 22.75 23.40
CA VAL A 293 -4.47 22.81 22.19
C VAL A 293 -4.65 21.41 21.64
N THR A 294 -5.89 21.04 21.33
CA THR A 294 -6.21 19.78 20.63
C THR A 294 -7.43 19.97 19.71
N LEU A 295 -7.78 18.96 18.92
CA LEU A 295 -8.89 18.99 17.96
C LEU A 295 -9.85 17.82 18.18
N ILE A 296 -11.08 17.98 17.72
CA ILE A 296 -12.10 16.94 17.69
C ILE A 296 -12.95 17.06 16.41
N GLY A 297 -13.58 15.95 15.99
CA GLY A 297 -14.53 15.94 14.89
C GLY A 297 -13.90 16.29 13.54
N ASP A 298 -14.67 16.96 12.67
CA ASP A 298 -14.21 17.34 11.32
C ASP A 298 -12.99 18.27 11.32
N ALA A 299 -12.70 18.93 12.45
CA ALA A 299 -11.46 19.68 12.62
C ALA A 299 -10.24 18.73 12.66
N ALA A 300 -10.38 17.54 13.23
CA ALA A 300 -9.33 16.53 13.41
C ALA A 300 -9.29 15.48 12.28
N HIS A 301 -10.41 14.85 11.98
CA HIS A 301 -10.49 13.64 11.12
C HIS A 301 -11.70 13.70 10.18
N LEU A 302 -11.76 14.76 9.38
CA LEU A 302 -12.76 14.91 8.32
C LEU A 302 -12.88 13.63 7.50
N MET A 303 -14.08 13.09 7.37
CA MET A 303 -14.35 11.90 6.58
C MET A 303 -15.52 12.11 5.64
N THR A 304 -15.60 11.28 4.61
CA THR A 304 -16.73 11.30 3.70
C THR A 304 -17.96 10.62 4.32
N ILE A 305 -19.14 10.90 3.78
CA ILE A 305 -20.43 10.54 4.40
C ILE A 305 -20.85 9.08 4.17
N GLN A 306 -20.16 8.34 3.31
CA GLN A 306 -20.58 7.04 2.76
C GLN A 306 -20.84 5.97 3.84
N ARG A 307 -20.24 6.10 5.03
CA ARG A 307 -20.47 5.17 6.16
C ARG A 307 -21.27 5.75 7.32
N GLY A 308 -21.61 7.05 7.30
CA GLY A 308 -22.35 7.69 8.39
C GLY A 308 -21.63 7.73 9.75
N MET A 309 -20.29 7.68 9.77
CA MET A 309 -19.51 7.54 11.01
C MET A 309 -19.09 8.85 11.68
N GLY A 310 -19.12 9.99 10.97
CA GLY A 310 -18.53 11.26 11.44
C GLY A 310 -18.95 11.69 12.84
N ALA A 311 -20.25 11.86 13.09
CA ALA A 311 -20.72 12.26 14.42
C ALA A 311 -20.55 11.19 15.50
N ASN A 312 -20.67 9.91 15.15
CA ASN A 312 -20.49 8.81 16.10
C ASN A 312 -19.05 8.78 16.63
N THR A 313 -18.07 8.87 15.72
CA THR A 313 -16.65 9.00 16.06
C THR A 313 -16.40 10.24 16.92
N THR A 314 -16.94 11.38 16.49
CA THR A 314 -16.83 12.66 17.22
C THR A 314 -17.35 12.55 18.65
N PHE A 315 -18.51 11.94 18.86
CA PHE A 315 -19.12 11.84 20.20
C PHE A 315 -18.28 10.96 21.13
N ALA A 316 -17.74 9.85 20.63
CA ALA A 316 -16.81 9.04 21.40
C ALA A 316 -15.49 9.77 21.70
N ASP A 317 -14.96 10.57 20.78
CA ASP A 317 -13.79 11.43 21.05
C ASP A 317 -14.09 12.46 22.12
N GLY A 318 -15.28 13.07 22.08
CA GLY A 318 -15.71 14.05 23.06
C GLY A 318 -15.75 13.44 24.45
N LEU A 319 -16.17 12.17 24.54
CA LEU A 319 -16.19 11.45 25.80
C LEU A 319 -14.78 11.17 26.32
N ASP A 320 -13.89 10.64 25.48
CA ASP A 320 -12.49 10.39 25.84
C ASP A 320 -11.80 11.68 26.32
N LEU A 321 -12.00 12.79 25.60
CA LEU A 321 -11.43 14.09 25.93
C LEU A 321 -12.02 14.67 27.23
N ALA A 322 -13.33 14.57 27.43
CA ALA A 322 -13.98 15.02 28.66
C ALA A 322 -13.44 14.26 29.88
N ASP A 323 -13.24 12.95 29.77
CA ASP A 323 -12.65 12.14 30.83
C ASP A 323 -11.19 12.54 31.11
N VAL A 324 -10.38 12.83 30.08
CA VAL A 324 -9.02 13.39 30.25
C VAL A 324 -9.03 14.73 30.98
N ILE A 325 -9.92 15.66 30.60
CA ILE A 325 -10.00 17.00 31.20
C ILE A 325 -10.39 16.93 32.68
N ARG A 326 -11.33 16.04 33.05
CA ARG A 326 -11.78 15.85 34.44
C ARG A 326 -10.69 15.32 35.37
N HIS A 327 -9.89 14.36 34.92
CA HIS A 327 -8.83 13.73 35.75
C HIS A 327 -7.58 14.61 35.92
N GLY A 328 -7.53 15.74 35.20
CA GLY A 328 -6.47 16.74 35.30
C GLY A 328 -5.52 16.66 34.10
N SER A 329 -5.40 17.76 33.36
CA SER A 329 -4.55 17.88 32.17
C SER A 329 -3.06 17.81 32.51
N THR A 330 -2.46 16.62 32.46
CA THR A 330 -1.02 16.47 32.20
C THR A 330 -0.80 16.32 30.70
N GLN A 331 0.37 16.71 30.20
CA GLN A 331 0.74 16.55 28.78
C GLN A 331 0.60 15.10 28.30
N SER A 332 0.88 14.12 29.16
CA SER A 332 0.73 12.70 28.85
C SER A 332 -0.71 12.30 28.53
N LEU A 333 -1.70 12.84 29.25
CA LEU A 333 -3.09 12.43 29.10
C LEU A 333 -3.75 12.97 27.83
N LEU A 334 -3.35 14.16 27.37
CA LEU A 334 -3.79 14.67 26.06
C LEU A 334 -3.19 13.87 24.91
N GLY A 335 -1.91 13.49 25.00
CA GLY A 335 -1.29 12.59 24.02
C GLY A 335 -1.99 11.23 23.95
N ASP A 336 -2.40 10.66 25.08
CA ASP A 336 -3.17 9.42 25.14
C ASP A 336 -4.54 9.55 24.45
N TYR A 337 -5.20 10.71 24.61
CA TYR A 337 -6.44 11.02 23.89
C TYR A 337 -6.20 11.13 22.38
N GLU A 338 -5.21 11.91 21.97
CA GLU A 338 -4.91 12.15 20.55
C GLU A 338 -4.56 10.84 19.84
N GLU A 339 -3.85 9.93 20.51
CA GLU A 339 -3.52 8.62 19.97
C GLU A 339 -4.75 7.72 19.79
N LYS A 340 -5.68 7.74 20.75
CA LYS A 340 -6.96 7.00 20.63
C LYS A 340 -7.84 7.60 19.54
N MET A 341 -7.98 8.91 19.52
CA MET A 341 -8.74 9.66 18.52
C MET A 341 -8.15 9.47 17.12
N PHE A 342 -6.82 9.47 16.99
CA PHE A 342 -6.14 9.19 15.72
C PHE A 342 -6.47 7.78 15.22
N LYS A 343 -6.27 6.74 16.04
CA LYS A 343 -6.55 5.35 15.66
C LYS A 343 -8.00 5.14 15.22
N ARG A 344 -8.96 5.62 16.03
CA ARG A 344 -10.40 5.44 15.75
C ARG A 344 -10.87 6.33 14.60
N GLY A 345 -10.49 7.60 14.61
CA GLY A 345 -10.86 8.60 13.61
C GLY A 345 -10.30 8.29 12.23
N PHE A 346 -8.99 8.04 12.12
CA PHE A 346 -8.36 7.80 10.83
C PHE A 346 -8.70 6.42 10.24
N GLN A 347 -9.06 5.42 11.07
CA GLN A 347 -9.69 4.20 10.55
C GLN A 347 -11.03 4.52 9.88
N ALA A 348 -11.88 5.33 10.53
CA ALA A 348 -13.16 5.74 9.96
C ALA A 348 -13.00 6.62 8.70
N VAL A 349 -11.97 7.49 8.66
CA VAL A 349 -11.55 8.23 7.45
C VAL A 349 -11.19 7.25 6.35
N GLN A 350 -10.29 6.30 6.61
CA GLN A 350 -9.81 5.34 5.62
C GLN A 350 -10.96 4.51 5.03
N ASP A 351 -11.81 3.94 5.89
CA ASP A 351 -12.90 3.11 5.42
C ASP A 351 -13.93 3.90 4.60
N SER A 352 -14.28 5.11 5.04
CA SER A 352 -15.22 5.99 4.31
C SER A 352 -14.64 6.45 2.98
N PHE A 353 -13.35 6.76 2.97
CA PHE A 353 -12.62 7.14 1.76
C PHE A 353 -12.53 5.98 0.77
N ASN A 354 -12.29 4.74 1.23
CA ASN A 354 -12.31 3.55 0.38
C ASN A 354 -13.70 3.34 -0.24
N SER A 355 -14.78 3.45 0.53
CA SER A 355 -16.15 3.40 -0.02
C SER A 355 -16.39 4.50 -1.08
N THR A 356 -15.79 5.67 -0.90
CA THR A 356 -15.85 6.77 -1.87
C THR A 356 -15.05 6.47 -3.13
N ARG A 357 -13.84 5.90 -3.00
CA ARG A 357 -13.00 5.47 -4.13
C ARG A 357 -13.68 4.41 -4.99
N MET A 358 -14.42 3.50 -4.37
CA MET A 358 -15.17 2.49 -5.11
C MET A 358 -16.22 3.08 -6.03
N MET A 359 -16.70 4.31 -5.76
CA MET A 359 -17.53 5.00 -6.74
C MET A 359 -16.75 5.26 -8.03
N ARG A 360 -15.46 5.60 -7.98
CA ARG A 360 -14.62 5.89 -9.16
C ARG A 360 -14.22 4.65 -9.96
N LEU A 361 -14.27 3.45 -9.37
CA LEU A 361 -13.88 2.20 -10.04
C LEU A 361 -15.14 1.39 -10.41
N SER A 362 -15.48 1.30 -11.70
CA SER A 362 -16.59 0.47 -12.18
C SER A 362 -16.12 -0.56 -13.20
N GLY A 363 -16.57 -1.82 -13.04
CA GLY A 363 -15.99 -2.97 -13.73
C GLY A 363 -16.82 -3.61 -14.83
N ILE A 364 -18.14 -3.40 -14.90
CA ILE A 364 -19.02 -4.28 -15.70
C ILE A 364 -20.19 -3.50 -16.30
N HIS A 365 -20.09 -3.23 -17.60
CA HIS A 365 -21.06 -2.44 -18.37
C HIS A 365 -21.78 -3.22 -19.48
N ASP A 366 -21.30 -4.40 -19.90
CA ASP A 366 -21.87 -5.17 -21.04
C ASP A 366 -22.08 -6.67 -20.73
N ARG A 367 -23.05 -6.93 -19.84
CA ARG A 367 -23.35 -8.28 -19.32
C ARG A 367 -23.94 -9.23 -20.36
N GLU A 368 -24.54 -8.72 -21.43
CA GLU A 368 -25.30 -9.55 -22.39
C GLU A 368 -24.38 -10.31 -23.37
N GLN A 369 -23.14 -9.85 -23.57
CA GLN A 369 -22.16 -10.52 -24.45
C GLN A 369 -20.93 -11.05 -23.69
N GLY A 370 -20.91 -10.93 -22.36
CA GLY A 370 -19.78 -11.35 -21.51
C GLY A 370 -18.59 -10.38 -21.54
N GLY A 371 -18.80 -9.14 -22.01
CA GLY A 371 -17.80 -8.08 -21.99
C GLY A 371 -17.74 -7.38 -20.63
N TYR A 372 -16.54 -6.95 -20.24
CA TYR A 372 -16.29 -6.21 -19.00
C TYR A 372 -15.24 -5.11 -19.22
N ASN A 373 -15.37 -4.00 -18.52
CA ASN A 373 -14.49 -2.84 -18.68
C ASN A 373 -14.04 -2.37 -17.30
N VAL A 374 -12.74 -2.19 -17.10
CA VAL A 374 -12.25 -1.50 -15.91
C VAL A 374 -12.24 0.00 -16.22
N SER A 375 -13.04 0.76 -15.49
CA SER A 375 -13.15 2.22 -15.64
C SER A 375 -12.67 2.93 -14.39
N VAL A 376 -11.92 4.00 -14.55
CA VAL A 376 -11.46 4.90 -13.49
C VAL A 376 -12.07 6.27 -13.75
N ALA A 377 -12.81 6.79 -12.76
CA ALA A 377 -13.49 8.08 -12.85
C ALA A 377 -14.33 8.23 -14.12
N ASP A 378 -15.11 7.21 -14.46
CA ASP A 378 -15.96 7.12 -15.67
C ASP A 378 -15.24 6.99 -17.02
N HIS A 379 -13.91 6.96 -17.00
CA HIS A 379 -13.10 6.74 -18.20
C HIS A 379 -12.72 5.27 -18.26
N VAL A 380 -12.96 4.61 -19.40
CA VAL A 380 -12.56 3.21 -19.56
C VAL A 380 -11.04 3.13 -19.63
N TRP A 381 -10.42 2.38 -18.72
CA TRP A 381 -8.97 2.13 -18.69
C TRP A 381 -8.59 0.80 -19.35
N LEU A 382 -9.41 -0.22 -19.20
CA LEU A 382 -9.20 -1.52 -19.84
C LEU A 382 -10.53 -2.02 -20.41
N ARG A 383 -10.53 -2.46 -21.67
CA ARG A 383 -11.64 -3.18 -22.28
C ARG A 383 -11.34 -4.67 -22.35
N SER A 384 -12.29 -5.49 -21.97
CA SER A 384 -12.16 -6.94 -22.09
C SER A 384 -11.93 -7.36 -23.53
N SER A 385 -11.25 -8.49 -23.71
CA SER A 385 -11.24 -9.23 -24.96
C SER A 385 -11.98 -10.56 -24.78
N TYR A 386 -11.48 -11.66 -25.33
CA TYR A 386 -12.10 -12.98 -25.26
C TYR A 386 -11.78 -13.76 -23.99
N THR A 387 -12.65 -14.71 -23.67
CA THR A 387 -12.36 -15.82 -22.75
C THR A 387 -12.04 -17.05 -23.57
N SER A 388 -10.98 -17.79 -23.24
CA SER A 388 -10.64 -19.01 -23.98
C SER A 388 -9.92 -20.06 -23.16
N LEU A 389 -10.09 -21.32 -23.53
CA LEU A 389 -9.46 -22.50 -22.91
C LEU A 389 -8.82 -23.37 -23.99
N TYR A 390 -7.63 -23.91 -23.70
CA TYR A 390 -6.95 -24.87 -24.56
C TYR A 390 -7.09 -26.30 -24.03
N ALA A 391 -7.74 -27.16 -24.79
CA ALA A 391 -7.95 -28.58 -24.48
C ALA A 391 -8.19 -29.37 -25.77
N ASP A 392 -7.95 -30.69 -25.77
CA ASP A 392 -8.16 -31.56 -26.95
C ASP A 392 -7.44 -31.05 -28.22
N GLU A 393 -6.24 -30.49 -28.06
CA GLU A 393 -5.42 -29.95 -29.17
C GLU A 393 -6.09 -28.78 -29.92
N ARG A 394 -7.06 -28.11 -29.30
CA ARG A 394 -7.73 -26.93 -29.87
C ARG A 394 -8.09 -25.88 -28.83
N TRP A 395 -8.36 -24.68 -29.33
CA TRP A 395 -8.90 -23.59 -28.55
C TRP A 395 -10.42 -23.63 -28.53
N TYR A 396 -10.99 -23.44 -27.35
CA TYR A 396 -12.40 -23.14 -27.12
C TYR A 396 -12.49 -21.66 -26.72
N SER A 397 -13.23 -20.85 -27.46
CA SER A 397 -13.23 -19.39 -27.30
C SER A 397 -14.64 -18.80 -27.32
N SER A 398 -14.82 -17.72 -26.54
CA SER A 398 -16.03 -16.91 -26.61
C SER A 398 -16.17 -16.20 -27.97
N ASN A 399 -15.07 -15.94 -28.68
CA ASN A 399 -15.09 -15.20 -29.95
C ASN A 399 -15.60 -16.02 -31.15
N ASP A 400 -15.38 -17.33 -31.15
CA ASP A 400 -15.80 -18.21 -32.25
C ASP A 400 -17.06 -19.02 -31.91
N GLY A 401 -17.63 -18.80 -30.71
CA GLY A 401 -18.84 -19.47 -30.22
C GLY A 401 -18.62 -20.91 -29.75
N SER A 402 -17.39 -21.41 -29.69
CA SER A 402 -17.09 -22.76 -29.16
C SER A 402 -17.07 -22.81 -27.63
N LEU A 403 -17.01 -21.66 -26.95
CA LEU A 403 -17.20 -21.48 -25.51
C LEU A 403 -18.29 -20.42 -25.26
N PRO A 404 -19.57 -20.72 -25.55
CA PRO A 404 -20.65 -19.74 -25.45
C PRO A 404 -20.94 -19.36 -24.00
N LEU A 405 -21.18 -18.07 -23.75
CA LEU A 405 -21.77 -17.59 -22.51
C LEU A 405 -23.24 -18.05 -22.47
N ILE A 406 -23.61 -18.76 -21.40
CA ILE A 406 -24.96 -19.32 -21.24
C ILE A 406 -25.76 -18.65 -20.11
N ASP A 407 -25.09 -18.02 -19.16
CA ASP A 407 -25.72 -17.38 -18.02
C ASP A 407 -24.81 -16.29 -17.41
N THR A 408 -25.40 -15.28 -16.80
CA THR A 408 -24.69 -14.25 -16.02
C THR A 408 -25.39 -14.06 -14.69
N ARG A 409 -24.64 -14.20 -13.59
CA ARG A 409 -25.19 -14.09 -12.23
C ARG A 409 -24.50 -12.99 -11.45
N LEU A 410 -25.25 -12.42 -10.51
CA LEU A 410 -24.68 -11.55 -9.49
C LEU A 410 -24.56 -12.35 -8.20
N ASP A 411 -23.45 -12.16 -7.53
CA ASP A 411 -23.17 -12.77 -6.24
C ASP A 411 -22.55 -11.72 -5.32
N HIS A 412 -22.56 -11.98 -4.03
CA HIS A 412 -21.90 -11.14 -3.04
C HIS A 412 -21.39 -12.03 -1.92
N GLY A 413 -20.40 -11.52 -1.18
CA GLY A 413 -19.89 -12.24 -0.04
C GLY A 413 -18.94 -11.41 0.79
N TYR A 414 -18.29 -12.10 1.71
CA TYR A 414 -17.37 -11.52 2.67
C TYR A 414 -16.12 -12.40 2.74
N ASP A 415 -14.96 -11.76 2.73
CA ASP A 415 -13.68 -12.36 3.05
C ASP A 415 -13.20 -11.79 4.39
N GLU A 416 -12.72 -12.63 5.31
CA GLU A 416 -12.27 -12.18 6.63
C GLU A 416 -11.14 -11.15 6.55
N ASN A 417 -10.26 -11.32 5.56
CA ASN A 417 -9.12 -10.46 5.37
C ASN A 417 -9.50 -9.25 4.52
N LEU A 418 -10.17 -9.44 3.39
CA LEU A 418 -10.39 -8.37 2.40
C LEU A 418 -11.76 -7.68 2.48
N GLY A 419 -12.65 -8.15 3.35
CA GLY A 419 -13.97 -7.56 3.58
C GLY A 419 -15.02 -7.97 2.56
N GLU A 420 -16.07 -7.14 2.46
CA GLU A 420 -17.21 -7.38 1.58
C GLU A 420 -16.83 -7.24 0.10
N TRP A 421 -17.47 -8.04 -0.74
CA TRP A 421 -17.33 -7.97 -2.19
C TRP A 421 -18.65 -8.22 -2.91
N ASN A 422 -18.79 -7.58 -4.07
CA ASN A 422 -19.83 -7.86 -5.06
C ASN A 422 -19.17 -8.52 -6.28
N GLU A 423 -19.82 -9.50 -6.88
CA GLU A 423 -19.26 -10.29 -7.96
C GLU A 423 -20.27 -10.41 -9.10
N THR A 424 -19.77 -10.40 -10.33
CA THR A 424 -20.53 -10.89 -11.48
C THR A 424 -19.85 -12.14 -12.00
N GLN A 425 -20.65 -13.18 -12.17
CA GLN A 425 -20.26 -14.48 -12.67
C GLN A 425 -20.69 -14.59 -14.13
N LEU A 426 -19.74 -14.87 -15.00
CA LEU A 426 -19.91 -15.15 -16.42
C LEU A 426 -19.78 -16.67 -16.60
N ILE A 427 -20.90 -17.34 -16.86
CA ILE A 427 -20.96 -18.80 -16.93
C ILE A 427 -20.93 -19.22 -18.40
N TYR A 428 -19.84 -19.87 -18.78
CA TYR A 428 -19.62 -20.40 -20.11
C TYR A 428 -19.87 -21.91 -20.15
N SER A 429 -20.37 -22.41 -21.28
CA SER A 429 -20.58 -23.84 -21.50
C SER A 429 -19.44 -24.44 -22.32
N LEU A 430 -18.64 -25.30 -21.71
CA LEU A 430 -17.62 -26.09 -22.40
C LEU A 430 -18.20 -27.46 -22.76
N THR A 431 -18.29 -27.78 -24.06
CA THR A 431 -18.77 -29.08 -24.53
C THR A 431 -17.62 -29.88 -25.16
N ARG A 432 -17.23 -30.98 -24.51
CA ARG A 432 -16.13 -31.87 -24.92
C ARG A 432 -16.61 -33.31 -24.91
N ASN A 433 -16.36 -34.06 -25.99
CA ASN A 433 -16.73 -35.48 -26.09
C ASN A 433 -18.20 -35.80 -25.72
N GLY A 434 -19.12 -34.86 -25.96
CA GLY A 434 -20.54 -35.00 -25.61
C GLY A 434 -20.90 -34.71 -24.15
N ILE A 435 -19.92 -34.36 -23.31
CA ILE A 435 -20.10 -33.91 -21.93
C ILE A 435 -20.10 -32.38 -21.92
N GLN A 436 -21.04 -31.79 -21.17
CA GLN A 436 -21.19 -30.36 -21.01
C GLN A 436 -20.80 -29.97 -19.58
N THR A 437 -19.87 -29.04 -19.44
CA THR A 437 -19.35 -28.54 -18.17
C THR A 437 -19.40 -27.01 -18.14
N ASN A 438 -19.72 -26.46 -16.97
CA ASN A 438 -19.73 -25.02 -16.77
C ASN A 438 -18.34 -24.52 -16.36
N VAL A 439 -17.85 -23.52 -17.09
CA VAL A 439 -16.64 -22.74 -16.78
C VAL A 439 -17.12 -21.39 -16.30
N THR A 440 -16.63 -20.93 -15.15
CA THR A 440 -17.13 -19.68 -14.54
C THR A 440 -16.01 -18.66 -14.41
N GLY A 441 -16.08 -17.61 -15.22
CA GLY A 441 -15.30 -16.39 -15.01
C GLY A 441 -16.01 -15.50 -13.99
N ARG A 442 -15.28 -14.89 -13.06
CA ARG A 442 -15.87 -14.05 -12.00
C ARG A 442 -15.12 -12.74 -11.91
N ALA A 443 -15.81 -11.62 -12.00
CA ALA A 443 -15.26 -10.30 -11.73
C ALA A 443 -15.80 -9.81 -10.38
N ARG A 444 -14.91 -9.79 -9.38
CA ARG A 444 -15.22 -9.49 -7.99
C ARG A 444 -14.68 -8.13 -7.59
N GLN A 445 -15.58 -7.21 -7.28
CA GLN A 445 -15.29 -5.85 -6.83
C GLN A 445 -15.33 -5.80 -5.29
N TRP A 446 -14.27 -5.28 -4.69
CA TRP A 446 -14.10 -5.26 -3.23
C TRP A 446 -14.53 -3.92 -2.63
N SER A 447 -15.16 -3.92 -1.45
CA SER A 447 -15.59 -2.70 -0.77
C SER A 447 -14.50 -2.09 0.11
N SER A 448 -13.60 -2.93 0.66
CA SER A 448 -12.59 -2.50 1.64
C SER A 448 -11.19 -2.25 1.05
N ILE A 449 -10.96 -2.67 -0.20
CA ILE A 449 -9.75 -2.37 -0.96
C ILE A 449 -10.15 -1.84 -2.34
N SER A 450 -9.35 -0.94 -2.91
CA SER A 450 -9.61 -0.35 -4.23
C SER A 450 -9.21 -1.31 -5.35
N ALA A 451 -9.89 -2.44 -5.47
CA ALA A 451 -9.53 -3.49 -6.42
C ALA A 451 -10.72 -4.24 -7.03
N ILE A 452 -10.48 -4.80 -8.21
CA ILE A 452 -11.30 -5.86 -8.82
C ILE A 452 -10.41 -7.10 -8.95
N THR A 453 -10.88 -8.26 -8.47
CA THR A 453 -10.23 -9.55 -8.73
C THR A 453 -11.01 -10.35 -9.75
N PHE A 454 -10.30 -10.92 -10.72
CA PHE A 454 -10.84 -11.78 -11.75
C PHE A 454 -10.48 -13.22 -11.42
N HIS A 455 -11.46 -14.11 -11.32
CA HIS A 455 -11.26 -15.53 -11.01
C HIS A 455 -11.76 -16.38 -12.16
N LEU A 456 -11.07 -17.48 -12.44
CA LEU A 456 -11.52 -18.47 -13.40
C LEU A 456 -11.57 -19.84 -12.75
N ASP A 457 -12.78 -20.38 -12.66
CA ASP A 457 -13.04 -21.78 -12.29
C ASP A 457 -13.31 -22.58 -13.56
N ILE A 458 -12.46 -23.58 -13.83
CA ILE A 458 -12.56 -24.38 -15.05
C ILE A 458 -13.61 -25.50 -14.98
N GLY A 459 -14.29 -25.65 -13.84
CA GLY A 459 -15.35 -26.64 -13.65
C GLY A 459 -14.83 -28.06 -13.45
N ASN A 460 -15.73 -29.04 -13.50
CA ASN A 460 -15.47 -30.41 -13.07
C ASN A 460 -14.66 -31.29 -14.04
N GLU A 461 -14.21 -30.75 -15.17
CA GLU A 461 -13.38 -31.47 -16.15
C GLU A 461 -11.96 -30.94 -16.21
N SER A 462 -10.99 -31.84 -16.26
CA SER A 462 -9.59 -31.47 -16.47
C SER A 462 -9.35 -31.05 -17.92
N LEU A 463 -8.55 -30.00 -18.12
CA LEU A 463 -8.07 -29.58 -19.44
C LEU A 463 -6.78 -30.34 -19.76
N THR A 464 -6.85 -31.21 -20.77
CA THR A 464 -5.75 -32.07 -21.21
C THR A 464 -5.47 -31.86 -22.69
N SER A 465 -4.20 -31.89 -23.09
CA SER A 465 -3.79 -31.92 -24.50
C SER A 465 -2.46 -32.65 -24.61
N SER A 466 -2.25 -33.36 -25.73
CA SER A 466 -0.96 -33.99 -26.04
C SER A 466 0.08 -32.96 -26.49
N ASP A 467 -0.37 -31.88 -27.14
CA ASP A 467 0.45 -30.75 -27.58
C ASP A 467 0.76 -29.82 -26.41
N SER A 468 2.04 -29.52 -26.22
CA SER A 468 2.51 -28.53 -25.24
C SER A 468 2.53 -27.15 -25.88
N LEU A 469 1.86 -26.18 -25.24
CA LEU A 469 2.00 -24.76 -25.62
C LEU A 469 3.31 -24.20 -25.06
N SER A 470 3.73 -23.05 -25.58
CA SER A 470 4.91 -22.36 -25.06
C SER A 470 4.72 -21.95 -23.59
N MET A 471 5.80 -21.92 -22.82
CA MET A 471 5.81 -21.33 -21.47
C MET A 471 5.53 -19.81 -21.47
N ASP A 472 5.59 -19.17 -22.64
CA ASP A 472 5.25 -17.76 -22.85
C ASP A 472 3.79 -17.54 -23.28
N GLU A 473 3.03 -18.63 -23.46
CA GLU A 473 1.59 -18.61 -23.70
C GLU A 473 0.85 -19.02 -22.40
N VAL A 474 -0.48 -18.96 -22.44
CA VAL A 474 -1.36 -19.47 -21.38
C VAL A 474 -2.34 -20.49 -21.95
N ARG A 475 -2.80 -21.47 -21.16
CA ARG A 475 -3.83 -22.46 -21.53
C ARG A 475 -5.24 -22.02 -21.18
N THR A 476 -5.36 -21.11 -20.23
CA THR A 476 -6.62 -20.50 -19.83
C THR A 476 -6.48 -19.00 -20.02
N VAL A 477 -7.53 -18.34 -20.50
CA VAL A 477 -7.55 -16.90 -20.74
C VAL A 477 -8.78 -16.34 -20.05
N PHE A 478 -8.58 -15.80 -18.86
CA PHE A 478 -9.54 -14.96 -18.14
C PHE A 478 -8.85 -14.33 -16.91
N PRO A 479 -8.80 -12.99 -16.79
CA PRO A 479 -9.33 -12.03 -17.72
C PRO A 479 -8.42 -11.86 -18.94
N SER A 480 -8.89 -11.11 -19.93
CA SER A 480 -8.07 -10.59 -21.04
C SER A 480 -8.45 -9.15 -21.35
N PHE A 481 -7.48 -8.35 -21.80
CA PHE A 481 -7.69 -6.93 -22.06
C PHE A 481 -7.06 -6.51 -23.39
N ASN A 482 -7.75 -5.64 -24.13
CA ASN A 482 -7.17 -5.00 -25.31
C ASN A 482 -6.12 -3.97 -24.87
N ILE A 483 -4.95 -4.05 -25.50
CA ILE A 483 -3.88 -3.06 -25.42
C ILE A 483 -4.16 -2.05 -26.52
N GLU A 484 -4.77 -0.93 -26.15
CA GLU A 484 -5.24 0.07 -27.10
C GLU A 484 -5.24 1.47 -26.49
N ARG A 485 -5.24 2.47 -27.36
CA ARG A 485 -5.50 3.85 -26.95
C ARG A 485 -7.01 4.05 -26.93
N ILE A 486 -7.56 4.25 -25.75
CA ILE A 486 -9.02 4.33 -25.55
C ILE A 486 -9.57 5.73 -25.87
N ASP A 487 -8.79 6.78 -25.62
CA ASP A 487 -9.17 8.17 -25.89
C ASP A 487 -7.98 8.99 -26.44
N MET A 488 -8.28 10.14 -27.05
CA MET A 488 -7.23 11.03 -27.56
C MET A 488 -6.55 11.86 -26.45
N ASN A 489 -7.17 12.01 -25.28
CA ASN A 489 -6.69 12.92 -24.23
C ASN A 489 -6.01 12.22 -23.04
N GLY A 490 -6.25 10.94 -22.81
CA GLY A 490 -5.69 10.13 -21.72
C GLY A 490 -4.56 9.22 -22.22
N GLN A 491 -3.40 9.82 -22.49
CA GLN A 491 -2.20 9.01 -22.76
C GLN A 491 -1.78 8.25 -21.49
N ARG A 492 -1.66 6.93 -21.61
CA ARG A 492 -1.25 6.06 -20.51
C ARG A 492 0.14 5.53 -20.77
N GLY A 493 0.94 5.54 -19.71
CA GLY A 493 2.23 4.89 -19.66
C GLY A 493 2.09 3.54 -18.98
N TYR A 494 3.05 2.66 -19.23
CA TYR A 494 3.20 1.43 -18.47
C TYR A 494 4.66 1.20 -18.12
N PHE A 495 4.89 0.45 -17.06
CA PHE A 495 6.11 -0.35 -16.91
C PHE A 495 5.75 -1.74 -16.39
N THR A 496 6.66 -2.68 -16.58
CA THR A 496 6.53 -4.06 -16.10
C THR A 496 7.82 -4.53 -15.47
N TYR A 497 7.69 -5.38 -14.45
CA TYR A 497 8.76 -6.20 -13.93
C TYR A 497 8.95 -7.42 -14.83
N ALA A 498 10.19 -7.81 -15.14
CA ALA A 498 10.44 -9.05 -15.86
C ALA A 498 11.84 -9.62 -15.62
N ASP A 499 11.96 -10.95 -15.74
CA ASP A 499 13.19 -11.72 -15.54
C ASP A 499 13.66 -11.78 -14.08
N PHE A 500 14.92 -12.15 -13.81
CA PHE A 500 15.45 -12.37 -12.47
C PHE A 500 15.81 -11.06 -11.71
N MET A 501 16.36 -11.19 -10.49
CA MET A 501 16.57 -10.09 -9.52
C MET A 501 15.28 -9.34 -9.19
N MET A 502 14.24 -10.13 -8.96
CA MET A 502 12.85 -9.71 -8.80
C MET A 502 12.28 -8.83 -9.91
N GLY A 503 12.70 -9.10 -11.14
CA GLY A 503 12.17 -8.45 -12.33
C GLY A 503 13.00 -7.25 -12.79
N ASP A 504 14.17 -7.04 -12.20
CA ASP A 504 15.05 -5.92 -12.52
C ASP A 504 15.72 -6.05 -13.89
N MET A 505 16.06 -7.28 -14.28
CA MET A 505 16.89 -7.56 -15.46
C MET A 505 16.15 -7.50 -16.80
N GLY A 506 14.82 -7.56 -16.78
CA GLY A 506 13.95 -7.46 -17.94
C GLY A 506 12.92 -6.32 -17.83
N LYS A 507 13.04 -5.46 -16.81
CA LYS A 507 12.12 -4.32 -16.62
C LYS A 507 12.12 -3.43 -17.86
N HIS A 508 10.94 -2.99 -18.26
CA HIS A 508 10.81 -2.04 -19.37
C HIS A 508 9.52 -1.23 -19.25
N ALA A 509 9.50 -0.10 -19.94
CA ALA A 509 8.41 0.85 -19.92
C ALA A 509 8.09 1.37 -21.33
N GLY A 510 6.89 1.93 -21.49
CA GLY A 510 6.46 2.50 -22.75
C GLY A 510 5.09 3.15 -22.67
N ILE A 511 4.59 3.60 -23.81
CA ILE A 511 3.21 4.10 -23.94
C ILE A 511 2.27 2.92 -24.15
N TRP A 512 1.11 2.90 -23.50
CA TRP A 512 0.08 1.86 -23.67
C TRP A 512 -0.73 2.10 -24.96
N ASN A 513 -0.51 1.29 -25.99
CA ASN A 513 -1.25 1.32 -27.25
C ASN A 513 -1.12 -0.01 -28.02
N SER A 514 -1.80 -0.15 -29.16
CA SER A 514 -1.86 -1.41 -29.92
C SER A 514 -0.54 -1.89 -30.53
N SER A 515 0.50 -1.04 -30.57
CA SER A 515 1.84 -1.43 -31.01
C SER A 515 2.77 -1.86 -29.87
N SER A 516 2.33 -1.70 -28.62
CA SER A 516 3.16 -1.94 -27.44
C SER A 516 3.37 -3.43 -27.20
N LYS A 517 4.63 -3.82 -26.95
CA LYS A 517 5.00 -5.15 -26.50
C LYS A 517 5.22 -5.09 -24.99
N ILE A 518 4.20 -5.48 -24.23
CA ILE A 518 4.16 -5.44 -22.77
C ILE A 518 4.78 -6.72 -22.19
N ILE A 519 4.43 -7.88 -22.75
CA ILE A 519 4.94 -9.17 -22.28
C ILE A 519 6.02 -9.67 -23.22
N GLN A 520 7.27 -9.70 -22.73
CA GLN A 520 8.41 -10.26 -23.45
C GLN A 520 8.48 -11.79 -23.32
N SER A 521 8.28 -12.29 -22.10
CA SER A 521 8.22 -13.72 -21.77
C SER A 521 7.25 -13.92 -20.61
N GLY A 522 6.34 -14.89 -20.73
CA GLY A 522 5.29 -15.13 -19.74
C GLY A 522 5.88 -15.68 -18.43
N ILE A 523 6.74 -16.70 -18.52
CA ILE A 523 7.35 -17.29 -17.32
C ILE A 523 8.15 -16.27 -16.50
N LYS A 524 8.73 -15.28 -17.18
CA LYS A 524 9.53 -14.20 -16.60
C LYS A 524 8.74 -12.97 -16.20
N ALA A 525 7.47 -12.85 -16.60
CA ALA A 525 6.67 -11.64 -16.38
C ALA A 525 6.27 -11.46 -14.91
N GLY A 526 6.18 -10.20 -14.49
CA GLY A 526 5.66 -9.77 -13.20
C GLY A 526 4.44 -8.86 -13.31
N PRO A 527 4.11 -8.14 -12.22
CA PRO A 527 3.04 -7.14 -12.25
C PRO A 527 3.28 -6.06 -13.32
N ILE A 528 2.19 -5.58 -13.92
CA ILE A 528 2.20 -4.44 -14.84
C ILE A 528 1.60 -3.23 -14.12
N VAL A 529 2.26 -2.08 -14.23
CA VAL A 529 1.79 -0.82 -13.67
C VAL A 529 1.40 0.10 -14.82
N LEU A 530 0.14 0.53 -14.85
CA LEU A 530 -0.42 1.49 -15.80
C LEU A 530 -0.72 2.81 -15.11
N PHE A 531 -0.40 3.93 -15.73
CA PHE A 531 -0.53 5.24 -15.10
C PHE A 531 -0.81 6.35 -16.10
N ASN A 532 -1.40 7.44 -15.62
CA ASN A 532 -1.66 8.64 -16.42
C ASN A 532 -0.35 9.39 -16.72
N LEU A 533 -0.04 9.62 -18.01
CA LEU A 533 1.14 10.40 -18.41
C LEU A 533 0.94 11.90 -18.27
N THR A 534 -0.30 12.38 -18.32
CA THR A 534 -0.62 13.82 -18.23
C THR A 534 -0.22 14.39 -16.87
N GLU A 535 -0.40 13.60 -15.82
CA GLU A 535 -0.04 13.95 -14.43
C GLU A 535 1.37 13.45 -14.05
N ARG A 536 2.17 13.04 -15.04
CA ARG A 536 3.51 12.47 -14.85
C ARG A 536 3.54 11.36 -13.79
N ALA A 537 2.58 10.43 -13.89
CA ALA A 537 2.43 9.28 -13.00
C ALA A 537 2.18 9.60 -11.51
N GLN A 538 1.80 10.84 -11.17
CA GLN A 538 1.48 11.26 -9.79
C GLN A 538 -0.01 11.11 -9.43
N GLY A 539 -0.87 10.79 -10.40
CA GLY A 539 -2.32 10.67 -10.22
C GLY A 539 -2.80 9.22 -10.27
N ASP A 540 -3.71 8.92 -11.20
CA ASP A 540 -4.34 7.61 -11.32
C ASP A 540 -3.38 6.52 -11.81
N VAL A 541 -3.43 5.37 -11.14
CA VAL A 541 -2.60 4.18 -11.40
C VAL A 541 -3.44 2.91 -11.30
N LEU A 542 -3.26 1.98 -12.24
CA LEU A 542 -3.72 0.59 -12.16
C LEU A 542 -2.54 -0.38 -12.05
N ILE A 543 -2.65 -1.37 -11.17
CA ILE A 543 -1.68 -2.47 -11.07
C ILE A 543 -2.38 -3.78 -11.42
N LEU A 544 -1.88 -4.43 -12.47
CA LEU A 544 -2.37 -5.70 -13.00
C LEU A 544 -1.40 -6.79 -12.53
N SER A 545 -1.86 -7.73 -11.70
CA SER A 545 -0.98 -8.72 -11.08
C SER A 545 -1.68 -10.07 -10.87
N PRO A 546 -0.98 -11.20 -10.99
CA PRO A 546 -1.49 -12.47 -10.47
C PRO A 546 -1.89 -12.33 -8.99
N PHE A 547 -3.04 -12.88 -8.63
CA PHE A 547 -3.59 -12.81 -7.26
C PHE A 547 -3.50 -14.14 -6.52
N SER A 548 -3.48 -15.27 -7.24
CA SER A 548 -3.28 -16.59 -6.64
C SER A 548 -2.53 -17.52 -7.59
N ARG A 549 -2.10 -18.68 -7.08
CA ARG A 549 -1.44 -19.74 -7.88
C ARG A 549 -0.20 -19.23 -8.63
N PHE A 550 0.58 -18.38 -7.98
CA PHE A 550 1.66 -17.59 -8.57
C PHE A 550 2.64 -18.39 -9.43
N MET A 551 2.98 -19.61 -9.00
CA MET A 551 3.92 -20.47 -9.73
C MET A 551 3.33 -21.11 -10.99
N ALA A 552 2.00 -21.27 -11.06
CA ALA A 552 1.29 -21.93 -12.15
C ALA A 552 0.69 -20.96 -13.17
N THR A 553 0.34 -19.75 -12.74
CA THR A 553 -0.22 -18.72 -13.61
C THR A 553 0.84 -17.90 -14.32
N SER A 554 0.46 -17.24 -15.40
CA SER A 554 1.33 -16.43 -16.24
C SER A 554 0.55 -15.31 -16.91
N LEU A 555 1.27 -14.28 -17.33
CA LEU A 555 0.78 -13.30 -18.29
C LEU A 555 1.25 -13.72 -19.69
N SER A 556 0.43 -13.46 -20.69
CA SER A 556 0.73 -13.67 -22.11
C SER A 556 0.29 -12.45 -22.90
N GLN A 557 0.85 -12.26 -24.08
CA GLN A 557 0.39 -11.26 -25.03
C GLN A 557 0.31 -11.85 -26.42
N ARG A 558 -0.91 -11.86 -26.98
CA ARG A 558 -1.18 -12.26 -28.36
C ARG A 558 -1.65 -11.05 -29.15
N ALA A 559 -0.86 -10.64 -30.15
CA ALA A 559 -1.05 -9.38 -30.86
C ALA A 559 -1.21 -8.19 -29.86
N ASN A 560 -2.34 -7.49 -29.90
CA ASN A 560 -2.68 -6.39 -29.00
C ASN A 560 -3.60 -6.82 -27.85
N VAL A 561 -3.61 -8.10 -27.46
CA VAL A 561 -4.41 -8.59 -26.33
C VAL A 561 -3.47 -9.07 -25.22
N LEU A 562 -3.65 -8.52 -24.02
CA LEU A 562 -3.05 -9.01 -22.78
C LEU A 562 -3.92 -10.15 -22.25
N GLU A 563 -3.31 -11.29 -21.97
CA GLU A 563 -3.98 -12.51 -21.51
C GLU A 563 -3.44 -12.91 -20.13
N PHE A 564 -4.31 -13.39 -19.24
CA PHE A 564 -3.92 -14.01 -17.98
C PHE A 564 -4.52 -15.42 -17.85
N GLY A 565 -3.72 -16.35 -17.33
CA GLY A 565 -4.20 -17.65 -16.87
C GLY A 565 -3.07 -18.64 -16.61
N VAL A 566 -3.35 -19.95 -16.67
CA VAL A 566 -2.38 -21.02 -16.39
C VAL A 566 -1.33 -21.07 -17.49
N MET A 567 -0.05 -21.16 -17.13
CA MET A 567 1.09 -21.21 -18.07
C MET A 567 0.91 -22.32 -19.13
N GLY A 568 1.23 -21.99 -20.39
CA GLY A 568 1.02 -22.82 -21.57
C GLY A 568 1.62 -24.22 -21.49
N SER A 569 2.82 -24.32 -20.91
CA SER A 569 3.58 -25.57 -20.82
C SER A 569 3.07 -26.57 -19.77
N MET A 570 2.07 -26.20 -18.95
CA MET A 570 1.50 -27.11 -17.96
C MET A 570 0.81 -28.29 -18.65
N SER A 571 1.13 -29.52 -18.23
CA SER A 571 0.64 -30.73 -18.92
C SER A 571 -0.87 -30.92 -18.78
N VAL A 572 -1.42 -30.55 -17.61
CA VAL A 572 -2.84 -30.70 -17.28
C VAL A 572 -3.28 -29.54 -16.39
N VAL A 573 -4.46 -28.99 -16.65
CA VAL A 573 -5.19 -28.17 -15.67
C VAL A 573 -6.24 -29.08 -15.01
N PRO A 574 -6.12 -29.41 -13.72
CA PRO A 574 -6.97 -30.41 -13.08
C PRO A 574 -8.39 -29.90 -12.87
N SER A 575 -9.38 -30.78 -12.81
CA SER A 575 -10.76 -30.39 -12.51
C SER A 575 -10.88 -29.55 -11.22
N ASN A 576 -11.81 -28.59 -11.25
CA ASN A 576 -12.10 -27.60 -10.20
C ASN A 576 -10.90 -26.71 -9.86
N TYR A 577 -9.96 -26.54 -10.79
CA TYR A 577 -8.85 -25.62 -10.61
C TYR A 577 -9.31 -24.17 -10.73
N ASN A 578 -9.01 -23.39 -9.69
CA ASN A 578 -9.29 -21.96 -9.65
C ASN A 578 -7.98 -21.17 -9.49
N HIS A 579 -7.88 -20.09 -10.26
CA HIS A 579 -6.81 -19.11 -10.24
C HIS A 579 -7.37 -17.72 -10.48
N SER A 580 -6.62 -16.70 -10.08
CA SER A 580 -7.12 -15.33 -10.13
C SER A 580 -6.04 -14.28 -10.33
N MET A 581 -6.49 -13.13 -10.86
CA MET A 581 -5.74 -11.91 -11.11
C MET A 581 -6.37 -10.76 -10.33
N ILE A 582 -5.59 -9.78 -9.94
CA ILE A 582 -6.04 -8.53 -9.33
C ILE A 582 -5.76 -7.35 -10.27
N VAL A 583 -6.73 -6.45 -10.36
CA VAL A 583 -6.57 -5.10 -10.91
C VAL A 583 -6.81 -4.13 -9.76
N PHE A 584 -5.72 -3.56 -9.24
CA PHE A 584 -5.73 -2.63 -8.12
C PHE A 584 -5.68 -1.19 -8.63
N TYR A 585 -6.35 -0.26 -7.96
CA TYR A 585 -6.42 1.15 -8.30
C TYR A 585 -5.92 2.04 -7.15
N SER A 586 -5.15 3.07 -7.50
CA SER A 586 -4.80 4.18 -6.60
C SER A 586 -4.80 5.50 -7.37
N SER A 587 -5.01 6.60 -6.65
CA SER A 587 -4.94 7.97 -7.17
C SER A 587 -3.77 8.77 -6.58
N HIS A 588 -2.79 8.08 -6.01
CA HIS A 588 -1.66 8.68 -5.26
C HIS A 588 -0.31 8.49 -5.95
N GLY A 589 -0.31 8.24 -7.26
CA GLY A 589 0.90 8.00 -8.02
C GLY A 589 1.51 6.61 -7.81
N VAL A 590 2.54 6.30 -8.59
CA VAL A 590 3.09 4.94 -8.75
C VAL A 590 3.65 4.38 -7.44
N ASN A 591 4.44 5.16 -6.70
CA ASN A 591 5.06 4.70 -5.47
C ASN A 591 4.03 4.30 -4.41
N GLU A 592 3.04 5.15 -4.15
CA GLU A 592 1.98 4.82 -3.18
C GLU A 592 1.06 3.73 -3.72
N ALA A 593 0.74 3.71 -5.02
CA ALA A 593 -0.04 2.64 -5.63
C ALA A 593 0.59 1.26 -5.40
N MET A 594 1.90 1.12 -5.63
CA MET A 594 2.62 -0.13 -5.38
C MET A 594 2.56 -0.54 -3.90
N ARG A 595 2.68 0.42 -2.98
CA ARG A 595 2.58 0.17 -1.53
C ARG A 595 1.18 -0.22 -1.10
N GLU A 596 0.14 0.44 -1.60
CA GLU A 596 -1.26 0.14 -1.28
C GLU A 596 -1.70 -1.21 -1.87
N TRP A 597 -1.28 -1.52 -3.10
CA TRP A 597 -1.43 -2.84 -3.71
C TRP A 597 -0.75 -3.92 -2.85
N GLY A 598 0.51 -3.69 -2.49
CA GLY A 598 1.28 -4.60 -1.63
C GLY A 598 0.65 -4.85 -0.26
N GLN A 599 0.12 -3.80 0.38
CA GLN A 599 -0.65 -3.92 1.63
C GLN A 599 -1.89 -4.80 1.44
N SER A 600 -2.62 -4.62 0.33
CA SER A 600 -3.79 -5.45 -0.01
C SER A 600 -3.40 -6.91 -0.24
N MET A 601 -2.30 -7.16 -0.96
CA MET A 601 -1.75 -8.52 -1.15
C MET A 601 -1.36 -9.15 0.19
N ARG A 602 -0.57 -8.45 1.02
CA ARG A 602 -0.15 -8.97 2.33
C ARG A 602 -1.34 -9.25 3.26
N ARG A 603 -2.36 -8.40 3.24
CA ARG A 603 -3.62 -8.61 3.96
C ARG A 603 -4.33 -9.88 3.48
N ALA A 604 -4.45 -10.08 2.16
CA ALA A 604 -5.06 -11.28 1.60
C ALA A 604 -4.40 -12.59 2.07
N PHE A 605 -3.08 -12.57 2.23
CA PHE A 605 -2.25 -13.74 2.58
C PHE A 605 -1.80 -13.78 4.05
N ASN A 606 -2.33 -12.92 4.93
CA ASN A 606 -1.94 -12.82 6.33
C ASN A 606 -0.42 -12.66 6.56
N ARG A 607 0.26 -11.95 5.66
CA ARG A 607 1.69 -11.69 5.75
C ARG A 607 1.97 -10.43 6.59
N THR A 608 2.65 -10.61 7.73
CA THR A 608 3.13 -9.52 8.58
C THR A 608 4.56 -9.11 8.19
N MET A 609 5.08 -8.04 8.80
CA MET A 609 6.48 -7.60 8.65
C MET A 609 7.39 -8.12 9.77
N GLU A 610 6.86 -8.93 10.69
CA GLU A 610 7.54 -9.29 11.95
C GLU A 610 8.89 -9.97 11.71
N HIS A 611 8.95 -10.99 10.86
CA HIS A 611 10.21 -11.68 10.57
C HIS A 611 11.22 -10.76 9.88
N ARG A 612 10.78 -9.90 8.94
CA ARG A 612 11.67 -8.91 8.28
C ARG A 612 12.24 -7.92 9.29
N LEU A 613 11.41 -7.41 10.22
CA LEU A 613 11.84 -6.44 11.22
C LEU A 613 12.79 -7.04 12.26
N ASN A 614 12.68 -8.34 12.54
CA ASN A 614 13.51 -9.06 13.50
C ASN A 614 14.70 -9.80 12.87
N ASP A 615 14.90 -9.70 11.55
CA ASP A 615 16.01 -10.37 10.86
C ASP A 615 17.35 -9.71 11.18
N ILE A 616 18.27 -10.47 11.77
CA ILE A 616 19.62 -9.98 12.12
C ILE A 616 20.34 -9.48 10.86
N THR A 617 20.20 -10.19 9.74
CA THR A 617 20.94 -9.87 8.50
C THR A 617 20.48 -8.57 7.86
N ILE A 618 19.25 -8.14 8.15
CA ILE A 618 18.66 -6.89 7.63
C ILE A 618 18.94 -5.71 8.57
N ASN A 619 19.19 -5.96 9.85
CA ASN A 619 19.36 -4.91 10.86
C ASN A 619 20.82 -4.61 11.21
N TYR A 620 21.73 -5.56 10.98
CA TYR A 620 23.13 -5.41 11.33
C TYR A 620 24.05 -5.62 10.13
N LEU A 621 25.18 -4.92 10.14
CA LEU A 621 26.24 -5.04 9.14
C LEU A 621 26.68 -6.50 8.99
N GLY A 622 26.80 -6.96 7.75
CA GLY A 622 27.32 -8.28 7.39
C GLY A 622 28.67 -8.20 6.67
N TYR A 623 29.24 -9.38 6.40
CA TYR A 623 30.42 -9.53 5.53
C TYR A 623 30.15 -10.65 4.51
N TYR A 624 30.26 -10.37 3.21
CA TYR A 624 29.87 -11.30 2.15
C TYR A 624 31.08 -11.83 1.39
N THR A 625 30.99 -13.10 0.97
CA THR A 625 31.98 -13.75 0.09
C THR A 625 31.40 -14.06 -1.30
N ASP A 626 30.33 -13.34 -1.65
CA ASP A 626 29.54 -13.47 -2.89
C ASP A 626 30.29 -12.96 -4.13
N ASN A 627 29.77 -13.27 -5.32
CA ASN A 627 30.37 -13.00 -6.62
C ASN A 627 30.58 -11.50 -6.90
N GLY A 628 31.83 -11.07 -6.77
CA GLY A 628 32.24 -9.66 -6.81
C GLY A 628 33.05 -9.29 -5.58
N GLY A 629 32.89 -9.99 -4.45
CA GLY A 629 33.73 -9.89 -3.27
C GLY A 629 35.15 -10.42 -3.52
N TYR A 630 36.10 -10.00 -2.70
CA TYR A 630 37.51 -10.38 -2.85
C TYR A 630 37.75 -11.88 -2.62
N TYR A 631 36.98 -12.50 -1.71
CA TYR A 631 37.12 -13.91 -1.33
C TYR A 631 36.11 -14.85 -2.02
N TYR A 632 35.56 -14.45 -3.17
CA TYR A 632 34.75 -15.35 -3.99
C TYR A 632 35.64 -16.31 -4.80
N TYR A 633 35.59 -17.61 -4.50
CA TYR A 633 36.50 -18.62 -5.09
C TYR A 633 37.99 -18.23 -4.95
N HIS A 634 38.33 -17.49 -3.89
CA HIS A 634 39.64 -16.95 -3.60
C HIS A 634 39.87 -16.87 -2.08
N THR A 635 41.09 -17.16 -1.61
CA THR A 635 41.47 -17.13 -0.18
C THR A 635 42.51 -16.06 0.08
N GLU A 636 42.77 -15.77 1.36
CA GLU A 636 43.94 -14.98 1.71
C GLU A 636 45.22 -15.72 1.32
N THR A 637 46.26 -14.96 0.99
CA THR A 637 47.52 -15.54 0.50
C THR A 637 48.10 -16.51 1.54
N GLU A 638 48.44 -17.73 1.10
CA GLU A 638 48.95 -18.82 1.93
C GLU A 638 47.95 -19.39 2.97
N MET A 639 46.66 -19.04 2.88
CA MET A 639 45.61 -19.55 3.75
C MET A 639 44.60 -20.43 2.99
N ASN A 640 43.97 -21.36 3.72
CA ASN A 640 42.72 -21.98 3.28
C ASN A 640 41.51 -21.10 3.65
N TYR A 641 40.28 -21.54 3.32
CA TYR A 641 39.07 -20.77 3.63
C TYR A 641 38.74 -20.72 5.12
N GLU A 642 38.95 -21.82 5.86
CA GLU A 642 38.80 -21.83 7.31
C GLU A 642 39.62 -20.71 7.97
N GLU A 643 40.91 -20.66 7.66
CA GLU A 643 41.85 -19.64 8.15
C GLU A 643 41.49 -18.24 7.66
N THR A 644 41.03 -18.12 6.40
CA THR A 644 40.63 -16.84 5.81
C THR A 644 39.40 -16.26 6.51
N ILE A 645 38.34 -17.05 6.68
CA ILE A 645 37.07 -16.63 7.33
C ILE A 645 37.31 -16.30 8.81
N ILE A 646 38.11 -17.11 9.51
CA ILE A 646 38.51 -16.80 10.88
C ILE A 646 39.32 -15.50 10.92
N SER A 647 40.26 -15.30 9.99
CA SER A 647 41.05 -14.06 9.90
C SER A 647 40.20 -12.83 9.61
N ILE A 648 39.17 -12.93 8.76
CA ILE A 648 38.20 -11.85 8.51
C ILE A 648 37.57 -11.40 9.84
N SER A 649 37.06 -12.34 10.64
CA SER A 649 36.46 -12.05 11.96
C SER A 649 37.40 -11.46 13.01
N GLN A 650 38.71 -11.66 12.85
CA GLN A 650 39.70 -11.28 13.86
C GLN A 650 40.50 -10.03 13.48
N LYS A 651 40.69 -9.79 12.18
CA LYS A 651 41.58 -8.74 11.67
C LYS A 651 40.82 -7.53 11.12
N ILE A 652 39.62 -7.71 10.56
CA ILE A 652 38.81 -6.59 10.09
C ILE A 652 38.11 -5.97 11.30
N SER A 653 38.42 -4.69 11.56
CA SER A 653 37.85 -3.95 12.69
C SER A 653 36.47 -3.36 12.36
N LEU A 654 35.55 -4.19 11.87
CA LEU A 654 34.16 -3.83 11.61
C LEU A 654 33.22 -4.58 12.56
N PRO A 655 32.13 -3.96 13.04
CA PRO A 655 31.18 -4.59 13.94
C PRO A 655 30.15 -5.45 13.20
N PHE A 656 30.56 -6.24 12.21
CA PHE A 656 29.62 -7.11 11.52
C PHE A 656 29.10 -8.21 12.45
N ARG A 657 27.84 -8.60 12.25
CA ARG A 657 27.12 -9.54 13.12
C ARG A 657 26.87 -10.90 12.49
N TYR A 658 27.25 -11.08 11.24
CA TYR A 658 27.18 -12.36 10.54
C TYR A 658 28.12 -12.34 9.33
N ILE A 659 28.50 -13.54 8.86
CA ILE A 659 29.29 -13.73 7.64
C ILE A 659 28.49 -14.60 6.67
N GLN A 660 28.42 -14.20 5.40
CA GLN A 660 27.89 -15.02 4.33
C GLN A 660 29.01 -15.85 3.69
N ILE A 661 28.77 -17.15 3.57
CA ILE A 661 29.63 -18.08 2.83
C ILE A 661 28.97 -18.50 1.52
N ASP A 662 29.60 -18.12 0.41
CA ASP A 662 29.07 -18.38 -0.92
C ASP A 662 29.25 -19.84 -1.36
N SER A 663 28.78 -20.15 -2.56
CA SER A 663 28.71 -21.45 -3.20
C SER A 663 30.01 -22.27 -3.32
N TRP A 664 31.15 -21.82 -2.81
CA TRP A 664 32.44 -22.55 -2.87
C TRP A 664 32.63 -23.63 -1.79
N TRP A 665 31.84 -23.64 -0.70
CA TRP A 665 32.11 -24.47 0.48
C TRP A 665 31.59 -25.92 0.46
N TYR A 666 30.61 -26.23 -0.39
CA TYR A 666 29.92 -27.52 -0.43
C TYR A 666 30.18 -28.29 -1.73
N TYR A 667 29.76 -29.56 -1.78
CA TYR A 667 30.00 -30.44 -2.92
C TYR A 667 29.08 -30.13 -4.12
N LYS A 668 29.67 -30.12 -5.31
CA LYS A 668 28.99 -29.85 -6.57
C LYS A 668 28.75 -31.14 -7.36
N GLY A 669 27.55 -31.27 -7.90
CA GLY A 669 27.16 -32.32 -8.83
C GLY A 669 27.03 -31.81 -10.26
N ILE A 670 26.14 -32.45 -11.02
CA ILE A 670 25.89 -32.12 -12.42
C ILE A 670 25.58 -30.62 -12.62
N GLY A 671 26.27 -30.01 -13.58
CA GLY A 671 26.13 -28.60 -13.95
C GLY A 671 26.56 -27.59 -12.88
N GLY A 672 27.15 -28.04 -11.77
CA GLY A 672 27.50 -27.18 -10.64
C GLY A 672 26.35 -26.96 -9.64
N GLY A 673 25.30 -27.78 -9.70
CA GLY A 673 24.27 -27.85 -8.66
C GLY A 673 24.77 -28.50 -7.38
N VAL A 674 23.96 -28.48 -6.33
CA VAL A 674 24.30 -29.09 -5.03
C VAL A 674 24.14 -30.61 -5.11
N SER A 675 25.24 -31.35 -4.91
CA SER A 675 25.18 -32.80 -4.73
C SER A 675 25.12 -33.20 -3.25
N GLU A 676 25.80 -32.46 -2.40
CA GLU A 676 25.79 -32.59 -0.94
C GLU A 676 26.05 -31.21 -0.32
N TRP A 677 25.18 -30.77 0.60
CA TRP A 677 25.25 -29.45 1.24
C TRP A 677 25.95 -29.55 2.60
N SER A 678 27.16 -30.10 2.60
CA SER A 678 28.02 -30.28 3.77
C SER A 678 29.39 -29.64 3.53
N SER A 679 30.07 -29.26 4.60
CA SER A 679 31.39 -28.62 4.50
C SER A 679 32.44 -29.57 3.98
N ARG A 680 33.15 -29.15 2.94
CA ARG A 680 34.25 -29.91 2.36
C ARG A 680 35.52 -29.85 3.22
N PRO A 681 36.18 -30.98 3.54
CA PRO A 681 37.41 -30.99 4.35
C PRO A 681 38.61 -30.26 3.72
N ASP A 682 38.62 -30.10 2.39
CA ASP A 682 39.69 -29.34 1.72
C ASP A 682 39.48 -27.81 1.79
N ILE A 683 38.30 -27.37 2.19
CA ILE A 683 37.92 -25.96 2.38
C ILE A 683 37.90 -25.62 3.88
N PHE A 684 37.26 -26.49 4.68
CA PHE A 684 37.11 -26.40 6.13
C PHE A 684 37.63 -27.69 6.78
N PRO A 685 38.96 -27.81 7.02
CA PRO A 685 39.58 -29.01 7.58
C PRO A 685 39.00 -29.44 8.94
N ASP A 686 38.66 -28.48 9.81
CA ASP A 686 38.05 -28.75 11.12
C ASP A 686 36.51 -28.66 11.09
N GLY A 687 35.94 -28.29 9.94
CA GLY A 687 34.51 -28.19 9.68
C GLY A 687 33.86 -26.90 10.21
N LEU A 688 32.69 -26.56 9.67
CA LEU A 688 31.95 -25.36 10.05
C LEU A 688 31.64 -25.21 11.56
N PRO A 689 31.37 -26.29 12.34
CA PRO A 689 31.22 -26.16 13.79
C PRO A 689 32.47 -25.63 14.50
N ALA A 690 33.67 -25.97 14.01
CA ALA A 690 34.91 -25.44 14.55
C ALA A 690 35.09 -23.97 14.17
N VAL A 691 34.83 -23.60 12.92
CA VAL A 691 34.84 -22.21 12.43
C VAL A 691 33.92 -21.34 13.28
N HIS A 692 32.66 -21.75 13.47
CA HIS A 692 31.69 -21.00 14.26
C HIS A 692 32.18 -20.75 15.69
N ARG A 693 32.76 -21.77 16.37
CA ARG A 693 33.37 -21.59 17.70
C ARG A 693 34.57 -20.64 17.69
N GLN A 694 35.46 -20.76 16.70
CA GLN A 694 36.68 -19.95 16.60
C GLN A 694 36.39 -18.47 16.26
N MET A 695 35.32 -18.20 15.54
CA MET A 695 34.77 -16.86 15.31
C MET A 695 33.96 -16.33 16.51
N LYS A 696 34.00 -17.01 17.67
CA LYS A 696 33.22 -16.66 18.87
C LYS A 696 31.70 -16.62 18.62
N TYR A 697 31.22 -17.62 17.88
CA TYR A 697 29.81 -17.83 17.58
C TYR A 697 29.17 -16.72 16.73
N ILE A 698 29.95 -16.05 15.87
CA ILE A 698 29.37 -15.19 14.82
C ILE A 698 28.49 -16.07 13.91
N PRO A 699 27.19 -15.75 13.76
CA PRO A 699 26.27 -16.46 12.89
C PRO A 699 26.71 -16.50 11.42
N LEU A 700 26.23 -17.54 10.73
CA LEU A 700 26.48 -17.74 9.31
C LEU A 700 25.20 -17.57 8.48
N ALA A 701 25.35 -16.94 7.33
CA ALA A 701 24.42 -17.02 6.20
C ALA A 701 25.05 -17.91 5.13
N ALA A 702 24.28 -18.80 4.51
CA ALA A 702 24.85 -19.74 3.56
C ALA A 702 24.06 -19.85 2.26
N HIS A 703 24.81 -19.76 1.18
CA HIS A 703 24.34 -19.90 -0.19
C HIS A 703 23.95 -21.35 -0.52
N ASN A 704 22.86 -21.54 -1.28
CA ASN A 704 22.52 -22.77 -1.99
C ASN A 704 22.11 -22.47 -3.44
N ARG A 705 22.60 -23.26 -4.41
CA ARG A 705 22.22 -23.15 -5.84
C ARG A 705 20.93 -23.97 -6.09
N TYR A 706 20.75 -24.47 -7.31
CA TYR A 706 19.81 -25.56 -7.58
C TYR A 706 20.36 -26.92 -7.09
N TRP A 707 19.48 -27.90 -6.85
CA TRP A 707 19.88 -29.26 -6.49
C TRP A 707 20.25 -30.07 -7.74
N ALA A 708 21.38 -30.76 -7.72
CA ALA A 708 21.84 -31.55 -8.86
C ALA A 708 21.06 -32.87 -8.99
N ALA A 709 20.90 -33.39 -10.21
CA ALA A 709 20.23 -34.67 -10.45
C ALA A 709 20.89 -35.88 -9.77
N ASP A 710 22.19 -35.77 -9.47
CA ASP A 710 23.01 -36.76 -8.76
C ASP A 710 23.17 -36.47 -7.27
N THR A 711 22.29 -35.62 -6.71
CA THR A 711 22.26 -35.31 -5.28
C THR A 711 22.13 -36.56 -4.41
N ILE A 712 22.99 -36.68 -3.39
CA ILE A 712 23.00 -37.85 -2.52
C ILE A 712 21.72 -37.97 -1.69
N TYR A 713 21.04 -36.84 -1.45
CA TYR A 713 19.82 -36.77 -0.66
C TYR A 713 18.67 -37.54 -1.32
N SER A 714 18.66 -37.65 -2.66
CA SER A 714 17.64 -38.41 -3.41
C SER A 714 17.59 -39.91 -3.08
N LYS A 715 18.61 -40.44 -2.36
CA LYS A 715 18.62 -41.83 -1.88
C LYS A 715 17.73 -42.06 -0.67
N ASN A 716 17.57 -41.04 0.17
CA ASN A 716 16.90 -41.12 1.47
C ASN A 716 15.64 -40.25 1.54
N TYR A 717 15.53 -39.26 0.64
CA TYR A 717 14.44 -38.31 0.56
C TYR A 717 13.82 -38.33 -0.84
N ALA A 718 12.56 -37.96 -0.92
CA ALA A 718 11.80 -37.87 -2.14
C ALA A 718 12.26 -36.66 -2.96
N PHE A 719 12.76 -36.92 -4.17
CA PHE A 719 13.15 -35.87 -5.12
C PHE A 719 12.48 -36.11 -6.47
N VAL A 720 12.00 -35.04 -7.12
CA VAL A 720 11.73 -35.04 -8.56
C VAL A 720 13.05 -34.79 -9.26
N ILE A 721 13.40 -35.63 -10.24
CA ILE A 721 14.67 -35.53 -10.97
C ILE A 721 14.39 -35.24 -12.44
N ASP A 722 15.03 -34.20 -12.96
CA ASP A 722 15.11 -33.88 -14.38
C ASP A 722 16.49 -34.31 -14.88
N HIS A 723 16.57 -35.54 -15.40
CA HIS A 723 17.79 -36.09 -15.95
C HIS A 723 18.25 -35.38 -17.23
N VAL A 724 17.35 -34.70 -17.94
CA VAL A 724 17.67 -33.99 -19.18
C VAL A 724 18.49 -32.74 -18.87
N ASN A 725 18.06 -31.97 -17.88
CA ASN A 725 18.72 -30.73 -17.48
C ASN A 725 19.65 -30.85 -16.27
N GLY A 726 19.81 -32.07 -15.75
CA GLY A 726 20.74 -32.39 -14.65
C GLY A 726 20.35 -31.79 -13.31
N LYS A 727 19.05 -31.60 -13.05
CA LYS A 727 18.52 -30.91 -11.87
C LYS A 727 17.58 -31.80 -11.08
N ALA A 728 17.38 -31.50 -9.81
CA ALA A 728 16.40 -32.14 -8.95
C ALA A 728 15.70 -31.14 -8.05
N LEU A 729 14.57 -31.54 -7.45
CA LEU A 729 13.89 -30.78 -6.40
C LEU A 729 13.36 -31.72 -5.33
N PRO A 730 13.52 -31.40 -4.03
CA PRO A 730 12.91 -32.16 -2.96
C PRO A 730 11.38 -32.06 -3.04
N ILE A 731 10.70 -33.18 -2.81
CA ILE A 731 9.25 -33.27 -2.73
C ILE A 731 8.83 -33.06 -1.28
N SER A 732 7.83 -32.21 -1.07
CA SER A 732 7.36 -31.72 0.23
C SER A 732 6.68 -32.75 1.16
N ASN A 733 6.94 -34.05 1.01
CA ASN A 733 6.23 -35.13 1.72
C ASN A 733 7.08 -35.87 2.75
N ASP A 734 8.32 -35.45 3.00
CA ASP A 734 9.23 -36.01 4.01
C ASP A 734 9.92 -34.92 4.85
N SER A 735 10.90 -35.31 5.67
CA SER A 735 11.61 -34.43 6.61
C SER A 735 12.80 -33.67 6.01
N PHE A 736 13.05 -33.75 4.70
CA PHE A 736 14.30 -33.24 4.09
C PHE A 736 14.69 -31.83 4.54
N TRP A 737 13.78 -30.86 4.42
CA TRP A 737 14.07 -29.47 4.79
C TRP A 737 14.26 -29.26 6.29
N ILE A 738 13.54 -30.01 7.11
CA ILE A 738 13.68 -29.93 8.58
C ILE A 738 15.05 -30.47 8.97
N ASP A 739 15.42 -31.65 8.46
CA ASP A 739 16.70 -32.28 8.78
C ASP A 739 17.88 -31.41 8.31
N LEU A 740 17.78 -30.80 7.11
CA LEU A 740 18.79 -29.91 6.57
C LEU A 740 18.96 -28.63 7.41
N PHE A 741 17.86 -27.99 7.80
CA PHE A 741 17.90 -26.73 8.55
C PHE A 741 18.24 -26.93 10.03
N ASP A 742 17.75 -28.00 10.65
CA ASP A 742 18.07 -28.34 12.05
C ASP A 742 19.55 -28.65 12.21
N GLU A 743 20.11 -29.48 11.31
CA GLU A 743 21.55 -29.77 11.27
C GLU A 743 22.35 -28.46 11.17
N ALA A 744 22.01 -27.61 10.21
CA ALA A 744 22.79 -26.42 9.95
C ALA A 744 22.69 -25.36 11.05
N SER A 745 21.50 -25.13 11.58
CA SER A 745 21.26 -24.12 12.62
C SER A 745 21.88 -24.55 13.95
N GLN A 746 21.71 -25.81 14.36
CA GLN A 746 22.20 -26.31 15.66
C GLN A 746 23.71 -26.56 15.67
N ASN A 747 24.30 -27.02 14.57
CA ASN A 747 25.70 -27.45 14.59
C ASN A 747 26.69 -26.33 14.27
N TRP A 748 26.33 -25.41 13.39
CA TRP A 748 27.28 -24.39 12.91
C TRP A 748 26.69 -22.97 12.79
N GLY A 749 25.54 -22.73 13.41
CA GLY A 749 25.03 -21.37 13.64
C GLY A 749 24.45 -20.69 12.40
N LEU A 750 23.85 -21.46 11.49
CA LEU A 750 23.12 -20.91 10.36
C LEU A 750 21.89 -20.13 10.84
N ILE A 751 21.77 -18.87 10.40
CA ILE A 751 20.61 -17.99 10.67
C ILE A 751 19.84 -17.59 9.40
N LEU A 752 20.47 -17.71 8.22
CA LEU A 752 19.89 -17.35 6.94
C LEU A 752 20.27 -18.36 5.86
N TYR A 753 19.27 -18.99 5.25
CA TYR A 753 19.44 -19.81 4.06
C TYR A 753 19.16 -18.99 2.81
N GLU A 754 20.16 -18.85 1.94
CA GLU A 754 20.00 -18.20 0.65
C GLU A 754 19.70 -19.24 -0.43
N GLN A 755 18.50 -19.15 -1.02
CA GLN A 755 18.15 -19.92 -2.21
C GLN A 755 18.47 -19.08 -3.46
N ASP A 756 19.58 -19.40 -4.11
CA ASP A 756 20.03 -18.79 -5.36
C ASP A 756 19.69 -19.66 -6.58
N TRP A 757 19.82 -19.05 -7.76
CA TRP A 757 19.51 -19.61 -9.08
C TRP A 757 18.06 -20.11 -9.14
N LEU A 758 17.16 -19.40 -8.45
CA LEU A 758 15.71 -19.66 -8.46
C LEU A 758 15.14 -19.63 -9.88
N ASN A 759 15.59 -18.69 -10.71
CA ASN A 759 15.26 -18.64 -12.13
C ASN A 759 15.67 -19.92 -12.86
N VAL A 760 16.91 -20.40 -12.70
CA VAL A 760 17.44 -21.63 -13.34
C VAL A 760 16.66 -22.85 -12.86
N GLN A 761 16.37 -22.95 -11.57
CA GLN A 761 15.58 -24.05 -10.99
C GLN A 761 14.10 -24.03 -11.44
N THR A 762 13.62 -22.91 -12.00
CA THR A 762 12.23 -22.76 -12.47
C THR A 762 12.10 -22.84 -13.98
N ILE A 763 13.00 -22.18 -14.72
CA ILE A 763 12.98 -22.11 -16.18
C ILE A 763 13.63 -23.36 -16.80
N ASP A 764 14.75 -23.81 -16.24
CA ASP A 764 15.53 -24.91 -16.83
C ASP A 764 15.21 -26.27 -16.20
N PHE A 765 14.26 -26.34 -15.27
CA PHE A 765 13.75 -27.57 -14.69
C PHE A 765 12.39 -27.87 -15.33
N ILE A 766 12.33 -28.90 -16.18
CA ILE A 766 11.09 -29.25 -16.91
C ILE A 766 9.90 -29.52 -15.96
N PRO A 767 10.08 -30.22 -14.82
CA PRO A 767 8.95 -30.53 -13.95
C PRO A 767 8.23 -29.31 -13.35
N THR A 768 8.92 -28.21 -13.03
CA THR A 768 8.25 -26.98 -12.53
C THR A 768 7.45 -26.25 -13.60
N ARG A 769 7.69 -26.56 -14.88
CA ARG A 769 6.95 -26.00 -16.02
C ARG A 769 5.82 -26.88 -16.53
N THR A 770 5.72 -28.11 -16.02
CA THR A 770 4.77 -29.13 -16.49
C THR A 770 3.86 -29.66 -15.39
N ASP A 771 4.32 -29.67 -14.12
CA ASP A 771 3.51 -29.94 -12.92
C ASP A 771 3.02 -28.62 -12.29
N ILE A 772 1.70 -28.44 -12.35
CA ILE A 772 1.00 -27.23 -11.89
C ILE A 772 1.13 -26.95 -10.38
N HIS A 773 1.53 -27.93 -9.57
CA HIS A 773 1.65 -27.79 -8.12
C HIS A 773 3.09 -27.84 -7.61
N LEU A 774 4.06 -28.28 -8.42
CA LEU A 774 5.41 -28.57 -7.93
C LEU A 774 6.13 -27.34 -7.39
N GLY A 775 6.11 -26.22 -8.12
CA GLY A 775 6.79 -24.98 -7.71
C GLY A 775 6.27 -24.44 -6.37
N GLN A 776 4.95 -24.35 -6.21
CA GLN A 776 4.32 -23.90 -4.96
C GLN A 776 4.63 -24.86 -3.81
N ARG A 777 4.50 -26.18 -4.01
CA ARG A 777 4.80 -27.19 -2.98
C ARG A 777 6.24 -27.13 -2.51
N TRP A 778 7.19 -27.02 -3.44
CA TRP A 778 8.61 -26.91 -3.11
C TRP A 778 8.88 -25.70 -2.22
N LEU A 779 8.52 -24.49 -2.65
CA LEU A 779 8.84 -23.27 -1.91
C LEU A 779 8.12 -23.18 -0.56
N THR A 780 6.84 -23.57 -0.51
CA THR A 780 6.07 -23.55 0.75
C THR A 780 6.56 -24.59 1.76
N SER A 781 7.09 -25.73 1.31
CA SER A 781 7.66 -26.76 2.20
C SER A 781 8.98 -26.32 2.84
N MET A 782 9.86 -25.71 2.04
CA MET A 782 11.07 -25.06 2.54
C MET A 782 10.72 -23.97 3.55
N GLY A 783 9.72 -23.15 3.23
CA GLY A 783 9.20 -22.10 4.11
C GLY A 783 8.67 -22.60 5.45
N LYS A 784 7.89 -23.68 5.45
CA LYS A 784 7.35 -24.29 6.68
C LYS A 784 8.44 -24.85 7.59
N ALA A 785 9.45 -25.49 7.00
CA ALA A 785 10.60 -25.98 7.76
C ALA A 785 11.39 -24.83 8.38
N ALA A 786 11.62 -23.75 7.62
CA ALA A 786 12.29 -22.55 8.13
C ALA A 786 11.50 -21.92 9.30
N GLU A 787 10.17 -21.86 9.21
CA GLU A 787 9.32 -21.36 10.30
C GLU A 787 9.48 -22.20 11.57
N GLN A 788 9.49 -23.53 11.44
CA GLN A 788 9.63 -24.45 12.57
C GLN A 788 10.99 -24.34 13.25
N ILE A 789 12.06 -24.11 12.49
CA ILE A 789 13.43 -24.00 13.02
C ILE A 789 13.73 -22.58 13.54
N GLY A 790 13.01 -21.56 13.05
CA GLY A 790 13.31 -20.16 13.34
C GLY A 790 14.38 -19.56 12.42
N LEU A 791 14.56 -20.13 11.23
CA LEU A 791 15.51 -19.71 10.21
C LEU A 791 14.86 -18.74 9.21
N ASN A 792 15.58 -17.74 8.73
CA ASN A 792 15.11 -16.88 7.63
C ASN A 792 15.63 -17.35 6.28
N ILE A 793 14.94 -16.93 5.20
CA ILE A 793 15.27 -17.27 3.82
C ILE A 793 15.53 -15.99 3.03
N GLN A 794 16.63 -15.98 2.27
CA GLN A 794 16.95 -14.96 1.27
C GLN A 794 16.71 -15.54 -0.13
N TYR A 795 16.01 -14.79 -0.97
CA TYR A 795 15.82 -15.15 -2.38
C TYR A 795 16.82 -14.43 -3.27
N CYS A 796 17.47 -15.21 -4.13
CA CYS A 796 18.49 -14.73 -5.05
C CYS A 796 18.20 -15.25 -6.46
N MET A 797 18.52 -14.44 -7.48
CA MET A 797 18.15 -14.70 -8.90
C MET A 797 16.65 -15.04 -9.09
N SER A 798 15.79 -14.44 -8.28
CA SER A 798 14.36 -14.73 -8.24
C SER A 798 13.57 -14.01 -9.35
N LEU A 799 12.61 -14.71 -9.96
CA LEU A 799 11.60 -14.14 -10.85
C LEU A 799 10.46 -13.44 -10.06
N PRO A 800 9.70 -12.50 -10.66
CA PRO A 800 8.48 -11.92 -10.12
C PRO A 800 7.52 -12.89 -9.44
N ARG A 801 7.31 -14.08 -10.01
CA ARG A 801 6.46 -15.13 -9.43
C ARG A 801 6.95 -15.65 -8.08
N HIS A 802 8.26 -15.64 -7.82
CA HIS A 802 8.82 -16.04 -6.53
C HIS A 802 8.54 -15.00 -5.45
N ALA A 803 8.62 -13.69 -5.75
CA ALA A 803 8.15 -12.66 -4.81
C ALA A 803 6.68 -12.89 -4.45
N LEU A 804 5.81 -13.02 -5.45
CA LEU A 804 4.40 -13.21 -5.18
C LEU A 804 4.18 -14.49 -4.35
N GLN A 805 4.91 -15.57 -4.63
CA GLN A 805 4.86 -16.79 -3.82
C GLN A 805 5.36 -16.61 -2.38
N ALA A 806 6.26 -15.65 -2.12
CA ALA A 806 6.71 -15.30 -0.78
C ALA A 806 5.60 -14.68 0.10
N LEU A 807 4.47 -14.25 -0.47
CA LEU A 807 3.29 -13.87 0.30
C LEU A 807 2.79 -15.02 1.19
N GLU A 808 2.96 -16.27 0.75
CA GLU A 808 2.60 -17.48 1.50
C GLU A 808 3.76 -18.02 2.37
N ILE A 809 4.91 -17.33 2.41
CA ILE A 809 6.13 -17.81 3.07
C ILE A 809 6.72 -16.70 3.97
N PRO A 810 6.24 -16.54 5.21
CA PRO A 810 6.65 -15.46 6.11
C PRO A 810 8.16 -15.37 6.37
N ARG A 811 8.87 -16.51 6.34
CA ARG A 811 10.33 -16.58 6.54
C ARG A 811 11.19 -16.13 5.37
N VAL A 812 10.61 -15.90 4.19
CA VAL A 812 11.33 -15.14 3.17
C VAL A 812 11.26 -13.68 3.59
N THR A 813 12.37 -13.15 4.09
CA THR A 813 12.44 -11.80 4.68
C THR A 813 13.00 -10.78 3.69
N GLN A 814 13.73 -11.24 2.68
CA GLN A 814 14.47 -10.38 1.75
C GLN A 814 14.74 -11.05 0.39
N ALA A 815 15.00 -10.21 -0.62
CA ALA A 815 15.35 -10.67 -1.97
C ALA A 815 16.30 -9.70 -2.68
N ARG A 816 17.19 -10.27 -3.52
CA ARG A 816 18.14 -9.49 -4.31
C ARG A 816 17.39 -8.76 -5.42
N VAL A 817 17.58 -7.44 -5.50
CA VAL A 817 16.97 -6.56 -6.52
C VAL A 817 18.00 -5.98 -7.48
N SER A 818 19.21 -6.53 -7.48
CA SER A 818 20.37 -6.10 -8.24
C SER A 818 21.09 -7.30 -8.86
N ASN A 819 21.82 -7.10 -9.95
CA ASN A 819 22.70 -8.12 -10.51
C ASN A 819 23.89 -8.47 -9.58
N ASP A 820 24.73 -9.41 -10.00
CA ASP A 820 26.00 -9.72 -9.32
C ASP A 820 26.96 -8.52 -9.41
N TYR A 821 27.65 -8.20 -8.32
CA TYR A 821 28.56 -7.06 -8.27
C TYR A 821 29.74 -7.18 -9.26
N VAL A 822 30.18 -8.40 -9.56
CA VAL A 822 31.24 -8.63 -10.57
C VAL A 822 30.87 -8.09 -11.97
N VAL A 823 29.59 -8.04 -12.31
CA VAL A 823 29.12 -7.53 -13.61
C VAL A 823 29.33 -6.01 -13.69
N HIS A 824 29.09 -5.32 -12.57
CA HIS A 824 29.38 -3.90 -12.42
C HIS A 824 30.88 -3.60 -12.44
N LEU A 825 31.70 -4.38 -11.73
CA LEU A 825 33.15 -4.26 -11.76
C LEU A 825 33.75 -4.42 -13.17
N ARG A 826 33.06 -5.15 -14.06
CA ARG A 826 33.41 -5.32 -15.48
C ARG A 826 32.79 -4.28 -16.40
N GLN A 827 32.09 -3.28 -15.85
CA GLN A 827 31.37 -2.23 -16.58
C GLN A 827 30.33 -2.77 -17.58
N GLN A 828 29.73 -3.92 -17.28
CA GLN A 828 28.74 -4.57 -18.15
C GLN A 828 27.31 -4.19 -17.79
N ASP A 829 27.07 -3.75 -16.55
CA ASP A 829 25.75 -3.42 -16.03
C ASP A 829 25.87 -2.40 -14.88
N SER A 830 24.85 -1.56 -14.71
CA SER A 830 24.75 -0.64 -13.57
C SER A 830 23.93 -1.32 -12.48
N GLN A 831 24.57 -2.27 -11.80
CA GLN A 831 23.95 -3.14 -10.81
C GLN A 831 23.23 -2.40 -9.66
N TRP A 832 23.66 -1.17 -9.37
CA TRP A 832 23.07 -0.28 -8.37
C TRP A 832 21.73 0.37 -8.80
N THR A 833 21.23 0.13 -10.02
CA THR A 833 19.99 0.72 -10.58
C THR A 833 18.70 0.00 -10.11
N ILE A 834 18.48 -0.04 -8.79
CA ILE A 834 17.47 -0.89 -8.15
C ILE A 834 16.11 -0.22 -7.88
N GLY A 835 15.90 1.04 -8.32
CA GLY A 835 14.83 1.90 -7.80
C GLY A 835 13.41 1.38 -8.04
N VAL A 836 13.14 0.75 -9.19
CA VAL A 836 11.81 0.19 -9.52
C VAL A 836 11.59 -1.16 -8.84
N SER A 837 12.61 -2.03 -8.84
CA SER A 837 12.56 -3.37 -8.25
C SER A 837 12.45 -3.33 -6.72
N SER A 838 13.02 -2.30 -6.10
CA SER A 838 12.83 -2.03 -4.67
C SER A 838 11.37 -1.77 -4.30
N MET A 839 10.57 -1.17 -5.20
CA MET A 839 9.12 -0.98 -4.96
C MET A 839 8.40 -2.32 -4.84
N LEU A 840 8.71 -3.29 -5.73
CA LEU A 840 8.04 -4.60 -5.72
C LEU A 840 8.39 -5.40 -4.47
N ALA A 841 9.70 -5.51 -4.16
CA ALA A 841 10.15 -6.24 -2.98
C ALA A 841 9.50 -5.68 -1.70
N ASP A 842 9.51 -4.37 -1.53
CA ASP A 842 8.93 -3.73 -0.34
C ASP A 842 7.41 -3.90 -0.25
N ALA A 843 6.70 -3.75 -1.37
CA ALA A 843 5.25 -3.88 -1.45
C ALA A 843 4.77 -5.22 -0.87
N ILE A 844 5.44 -6.31 -1.24
CA ILE A 844 5.10 -7.66 -0.75
C ILE A 844 5.74 -8.01 0.60
N GLY A 845 6.46 -7.08 1.22
CA GLY A 845 7.05 -7.23 2.56
C GLY A 845 8.40 -7.95 2.59
N LEU A 846 9.17 -7.91 1.51
CA LEU A 846 10.58 -8.32 1.47
C LEU A 846 11.48 -7.09 1.58
N ALA A 847 12.61 -7.20 2.25
CA ALA A 847 13.62 -6.15 2.19
C ALA A 847 14.37 -6.27 0.85
N PRO A 848 14.36 -5.23 -0.01
CA PRO A 848 15.19 -5.21 -1.19
C PRO A 848 16.64 -5.04 -0.77
N TYR A 849 17.54 -5.84 -1.33
CA TYR A 849 18.96 -5.67 -1.09
C TYR A 849 19.79 -5.66 -2.37
N LYS A 850 20.88 -4.91 -2.29
CA LYS A 850 21.92 -4.83 -3.29
C LYS A 850 23.01 -5.84 -2.92
N ASP A 851 23.54 -6.51 -3.93
CA ASP A 851 24.69 -7.42 -3.77
C ASP A 851 25.92 -6.76 -3.11
N VAL A 852 26.89 -7.60 -2.74
CA VAL A 852 28.17 -7.22 -2.11
C VAL A 852 28.82 -5.98 -2.76
N PHE A 853 29.60 -5.22 -1.99
CA PHE A 853 30.36 -4.07 -2.51
C PHE A 853 31.80 -4.04 -1.99
N TRP A 854 32.64 -3.26 -2.66
CA TRP A 854 33.97 -2.88 -2.18
C TRP A 854 33.93 -1.48 -1.61
N SER A 855 34.51 -1.29 -0.44
CA SER A 855 34.71 0.02 0.15
C SER A 855 35.89 0.76 -0.47
N ASN A 856 36.78 0.09 -1.21
CA ASN A 856 37.87 0.73 -1.95
C ASN A 856 37.72 0.58 -3.47
N SER A 857 38.26 1.56 -4.20
CA SER A 857 38.23 1.54 -5.67
C SER A 857 39.08 0.44 -6.28
N ILE A 858 40.15 0.01 -5.60
CA ILE A 858 41.10 -0.98 -6.10
C ILE A 858 41.46 -1.94 -4.97
N GLU A 859 41.32 -3.23 -5.24
CA GLU A 859 41.76 -4.31 -4.36
C GLU A 859 42.80 -5.19 -5.07
N PRO A 860 44.10 -4.92 -4.86
CA PRO A 860 45.18 -5.69 -5.46
C PRO A 860 45.09 -7.18 -5.12
N GLY A 861 45.18 -8.04 -6.13
CA GLY A 861 45.11 -9.49 -5.96
C GLY A 861 43.69 -10.07 -6.07
N ALA A 862 42.67 -9.25 -6.32
CA ALA A 862 41.31 -9.74 -6.53
C ALA A 862 41.26 -10.75 -7.70
N PRO A 863 40.44 -11.82 -7.62
CA PRO A 863 40.47 -12.97 -8.52
C PRO A 863 39.87 -12.71 -9.92
N TYR A 864 39.74 -11.47 -10.34
CA TYR A 864 39.06 -11.06 -11.57
C TYR A 864 40.05 -10.81 -12.71
N LYS A 865 39.77 -11.37 -13.90
CA LYS A 865 40.73 -11.50 -15.02
C LYS A 865 41.12 -10.17 -15.72
N GLU A 866 40.40 -9.10 -15.45
CA GLU A 866 40.66 -7.76 -16.00
C GLU A 866 40.92 -6.80 -14.83
N PRO A 867 41.63 -5.67 -15.02
CA PRO A 867 41.68 -4.62 -14.02
C PRO A 867 40.25 -4.14 -13.71
N VAL A 868 39.70 -4.66 -12.62
CA VAL A 868 38.41 -4.28 -12.09
C VAL A 868 38.61 -3.16 -11.08
N MET A 869 37.73 -2.18 -11.12
CA MET A 869 37.73 -1.08 -10.17
C MET A 869 36.31 -0.70 -9.80
N GLU A 870 36.12 -0.30 -8.54
CA GLU A 870 34.90 0.38 -8.12
C GLU A 870 35.07 1.89 -8.32
N PRO A 871 34.39 2.50 -9.31
CA PRO A 871 34.58 3.92 -9.61
C PRO A 871 34.05 4.86 -8.52
N VAL A 872 33.01 4.47 -7.77
CA VAL A 872 32.31 5.32 -6.80
C VAL A 872 31.88 4.52 -5.56
N PRO A 873 32.82 4.08 -4.69
CA PRO A 873 32.50 3.23 -3.53
C PRO A 873 31.39 3.78 -2.61
N ASP A 874 31.37 5.10 -2.41
CA ASP A 874 30.36 5.76 -1.58
C ASP A 874 28.93 5.60 -2.15
N ARG A 875 28.77 5.54 -3.49
CA ARG A 875 27.47 5.26 -4.13
C ARG A 875 27.02 3.84 -3.81
N GLU A 876 27.91 2.87 -3.92
CA GLU A 876 27.58 1.46 -3.69
C GLU A 876 27.15 1.21 -2.24
N ILE A 877 27.82 1.87 -1.28
CA ILE A 877 27.46 1.81 0.15
C ILE A 877 26.10 2.47 0.38
N LEU A 878 25.84 3.65 -0.21
CA LEU A 878 24.54 4.32 -0.10
C LEU A 878 23.40 3.46 -0.67
N ILE A 879 23.60 2.89 -1.86
CA ILE A 879 22.60 2.03 -2.51
C ILE A 879 22.48 0.67 -1.81
N ALA A 880 23.47 0.19 -1.07
CA ALA A 880 23.29 -0.95 -0.17
C ALA A 880 22.42 -0.58 1.05
N THR A 881 22.58 0.63 1.59
CA THR A 881 22.00 1.05 2.88
C THR A 881 20.54 1.50 2.78
N LEU A 882 20.25 2.37 1.82
CA LEU A 882 18.95 3.05 1.70
C LEU A 882 17.76 2.17 1.23
N PRO A 883 17.94 0.97 0.64
CA PRO A 883 16.85 0.05 0.35
C PRO A 883 16.29 -0.71 1.55
N THR A 884 16.89 -0.61 2.74
CA THR A 884 16.46 -1.29 3.98
C THR A 884 16.72 -2.80 4.06
N GLY A 885 17.39 -3.39 3.06
CA GLY A 885 17.91 -4.77 3.10
C GLY A 885 19.27 -4.91 3.79
N PRO A 886 19.92 -6.08 3.70
CA PRO A 886 21.26 -6.24 4.22
C PRO A 886 22.30 -5.34 3.57
N VAL A 887 23.31 -5.02 4.36
CA VAL A 887 24.49 -4.26 3.96
C VAL A 887 25.71 -5.08 4.30
N ALA A 888 26.48 -5.46 3.28
CA ALA A 888 27.67 -6.26 3.48
C ALA A 888 28.81 -5.90 2.51
N SER A 889 29.98 -5.64 3.09
CA SER A 889 31.23 -5.47 2.35
C SER A 889 31.83 -6.82 1.95
N GLY A 890 32.64 -6.82 0.90
CA GLY A 890 33.39 -7.99 0.44
C GLY A 890 34.90 -7.75 0.33
N ASP A 891 35.42 -6.72 0.99
CA ASP A 891 36.80 -6.25 0.84
C ASP A 891 37.86 -7.18 1.45
N ALA A 892 39.02 -7.29 0.80
CA ALA A 892 40.19 -7.93 1.40
C ALA A 892 40.56 -7.35 2.77
N ILE A 893 41.09 -8.20 3.68
CA ILE A 893 41.43 -7.85 5.07
C ILE A 893 42.25 -6.55 5.19
N ASN A 894 43.23 -6.34 4.31
CA ASN A 894 44.12 -5.18 4.36
C ASN A 894 43.64 -3.98 3.52
N TYR A 895 42.50 -4.12 2.84
CA TYR A 895 41.92 -3.11 1.96
C TYR A 895 40.50 -2.72 2.36
N THR A 896 40.04 -3.07 3.57
CA THR A 896 38.76 -2.59 4.09
C THR A 896 38.88 -1.15 4.58
N ASP A 897 38.16 -0.20 3.98
CA ASP A 897 37.98 1.16 4.50
C ASP A 897 36.90 1.17 5.58
N VAL A 898 37.33 0.90 6.82
CA VAL A 898 36.46 0.87 8.00
C VAL A 898 35.71 2.19 8.17
N LYS A 899 36.38 3.34 7.99
CA LYS A 899 35.74 4.65 8.20
C LYS A 899 34.60 4.88 7.22
N ARG A 900 34.80 4.49 5.96
CA ARG A 900 33.79 4.62 4.92
C ARG A 900 32.59 3.72 5.20
N ILE A 901 32.82 2.45 5.55
CA ILE A 901 31.73 1.50 5.84
C ILE A 901 30.95 1.92 7.08
N MET A 902 31.61 2.39 8.14
CA MET A 902 30.94 2.86 9.38
C MET A 902 29.99 4.05 9.17
N ARG A 903 29.92 4.66 7.98
CA ARG A 903 28.89 5.67 7.65
C ARG A 903 27.50 5.07 7.48
N CYS A 904 27.38 3.76 7.26
CA CYS A 904 26.09 3.09 7.09
C CYS A 904 25.54 2.46 8.38
N CYS A 905 26.30 2.42 9.48
CA CYS A 905 25.92 1.76 10.72
C CYS A 905 26.48 2.48 11.95
N ASN A 906 25.93 2.20 13.13
CA ASN A 906 26.47 2.69 14.40
C ASN A 906 27.62 1.79 14.91
N GLU A 907 28.18 2.11 16.07
CA GLU A 907 29.30 1.37 16.69
C GLU A 907 29.04 -0.13 16.93
N ASP A 908 27.78 -0.54 17.10
CA ASP A 908 27.42 -1.94 17.36
C ASP A 908 27.08 -2.73 16.08
N GLY A 909 27.15 -2.06 14.92
CA GLY A 909 26.85 -2.61 13.61
C GLY A 909 25.39 -2.46 13.18
N THR A 910 24.51 -1.84 13.97
CA THR A 910 23.13 -1.56 13.57
C THR A 910 23.11 -0.61 12.36
N ILE A 911 22.48 -1.03 11.27
CA ILE A 911 22.40 -0.29 10.01
C ILE A 911 21.50 0.94 10.18
N LEU A 912 21.98 2.10 9.74
CA LEU A 912 21.27 3.38 9.72
C LEU A 912 20.40 3.47 8.46
N LYS A 913 19.30 2.73 8.46
CA LYS A 913 18.36 2.66 7.32
C LYS A 913 17.14 3.54 7.51
N PRO A 914 16.55 4.04 6.41
CA PRO A 914 15.27 4.75 6.43
C PRO A 914 14.09 3.82 6.74
N ASP A 915 12.92 4.39 7.03
CA ASP A 915 11.67 3.64 7.25
C ASP A 915 11.10 3.03 5.96
N ARG A 916 11.50 3.55 4.80
CA ARG A 916 11.09 3.05 3.48
C ARG A 916 12.30 2.79 2.59
N PRO A 917 12.25 1.83 1.67
CA PRO A 917 13.29 1.71 0.66
C PRO A 917 13.37 2.95 -0.20
N ILE A 918 14.57 3.27 -0.63
CA ILE A 918 14.82 4.20 -1.72
C ILE A 918 14.24 3.66 -3.04
N THR A 919 13.44 4.49 -3.71
CA THR A 919 12.73 4.12 -4.93
C THR A 919 12.76 5.26 -5.94
N MET A 920 12.61 4.91 -7.23
CA MET A 920 12.51 5.88 -8.31
C MET A 920 11.29 6.78 -8.14
N ILE A 921 11.44 8.09 -8.34
CA ILE A 921 10.32 9.03 -8.20
C ILE A 921 9.31 8.87 -9.34
N ASP A 922 8.03 9.12 -9.07
CA ASP A 922 6.93 8.89 -10.04
C ASP A 922 7.13 9.66 -11.35
N ALA A 923 7.59 10.91 -11.25
CA ALA A 923 7.82 11.77 -12.40
C ALA A 923 8.91 11.21 -13.35
N LEU A 924 9.91 10.51 -12.83
CA LEU A 924 10.96 9.88 -13.64
C LEU A 924 10.47 8.56 -14.27
N VAL A 925 9.58 7.83 -13.59
CA VAL A 925 8.87 6.68 -14.18
C VAL A 925 8.05 7.10 -15.40
N ALA A 926 7.36 8.24 -15.31
CA ALA A 926 6.62 8.79 -16.44
C ALA A 926 7.54 9.15 -17.61
N ASP A 927 8.67 9.82 -17.34
CA ASP A 927 9.65 10.16 -18.35
C ASP A 927 10.26 8.90 -19.00
N TRP A 928 10.52 7.84 -18.22
CA TRP A 928 11.02 6.56 -18.72
C TRP A 928 10.04 5.92 -19.72
N ALA A 929 8.74 5.91 -19.39
CA ALA A 929 7.70 5.41 -20.29
C ALA A 929 7.51 6.27 -21.55
N GLN A 930 7.53 7.61 -21.42
CA GLN A 930 7.41 8.52 -22.56
C GLN A 930 8.57 8.38 -23.55
N ASN A 931 9.75 8.01 -23.06
CA ASN A 931 10.94 7.76 -23.88
C ASN A 931 11.09 6.29 -24.29
N ASN A 932 9.98 5.52 -24.34
CA ASN A 932 9.94 4.12 -24.77
C ASN A 932 10.99 3.24 -24.08
N GLY A 933 11.15 3.41 -22.77
CA GLY A 933 12.04 2.58 -21.96
C GLY A 933 13.50 3.05 -21.92
N VAL A 934 13.85 4.18 -22.54
CA VAL A 934 15.20 4.76 -22.46
C VAL A 934 15.36 5.49 -21.12
N SER A 935 16.31 5.03 -20.29
CA SER A 935 16.61 5.66 -18.99
C SER A 935 16.97 7.14 -19.15
N GLN A 936 16.41 7.97 -18.26
CA GLN A 936 16.69 9.41 -18.18
C GLN A 936 17.68 9.74 -17.05
N GLY A 937 18.21 8.72 -16.40
CA GLY A 937 19.01 8.77 -15.18
C GLY A 937 18.31 8.11 -14.00
N GLU A 938 19.00 8.08 -12.87
CA GLU A 938 18.47 7.53 -11.62
C GLU A 938 18.24 8.65 -10.62
N LEU A 939 16.97 8.94 -10.35
CA LEU A 939 16.53 9.92 -9.37
C LEU A 939 15.56 9.27 -8.40
N TYR A 940 16.02 9.10 -7.17
CA TYR A 940 15.33 8.33 -6.16
C TYR A 940 15.01 9.18 -4.93
N SER A 941 14.02 8.73 -4.17
CA SER A 941 13.71 9.29 -2.86
C SER A 941 13.40 8.21 -1.84
N THR A 942 13.67 8.50 -0.58
CA THR A 942 13.22 7.73 0.59
C THR A 942 12.84 8.68 1.73
N LEU A 943 12.23 8.14 2.79
CA LEU A 943 11.86 8.89 3.97
C LEU A 943 12.14 8.14 5.27
N SER A 944 12.33 8.92 6.33
CA SER A 944 12.33 8.47 7.72
C SER A 944 11.28 9.23 8.53
N MET A 945 10.62 8.56 9.45
CA MET A 945 9.57 9.08 10.30
C MET A 945 10.08 9.15 11.74
N LEU A 946 10.20 10.36 12.28
CA LEU A 946 10.61 10.60 13.66
C LEU A 946 9.57 11.48 14.35
N ASN A 947 8.95 11.00 15.42
CA ASN A 947 7.94 11.75 16.20
C ASN A 947 6.88 12.42 15.30
N ASN A 948 6.34 11.67 14.35
CA ASN A 948 5.29 12.11 13.43
C ASN A 948 5.73 13.17 12.40
N GLN A 949 7.04 13.38 12.27
CA GLN A 949 7.66 14.21 11.23
C GLN A 949 8.31 13.33 10.18
N THR A 950 8.28 13.78 8.93
CA THR A 950 8.87 13.06 7.80
C THR A 950 10.09 13.79 7.29
N PHE A 951 11.23 13.10 7.30
CA PHE A 951 12.48 13.53 6.72
C PHE A 951 12.67 12.80 5.40
N HIS A 952 13.15 13.47 4.37
CA HIS A 952 13.38 12.83 3.08
C HIS A 952 14.85 12.84 2.71
N ILE A 953 15.25 11.81 1.97
CA ILE A 953 16.55 11.73 1.32
C ILE A 953 16.29 11.68 -0.18
N ILE A 954 16.97 12.53 -0.94
CA ILE A 954 16.91 12.57 -2.40
C ILE A 954 18.28 12.17 -2.94
N PHE A 955 18.30 11.21 -3.85
CA PHE A 955 19.52 10.70 -4.48
C PHE A 955 19.43 10.87 -6.00
N ALA A 956 20.51 11.31 -6.63
CA ALA A 956 20.61 11.37 -8.09
C ALA A 956 21.97 10.86 -8.59
N SER A 957 21.96 10.07 -9.66
CA SER A 957 23.15 9.55 -10.35
C SER A 957 22.80 9.23 -11.80
N ALA A 958 23.80 9.10 -12.67
CA ALA A 958 23.61 8.77 -14.10
C ALA A 958 22.61 9.69 -14.84
N MET A 959 22.40 10.92 -14.38
CA MET A 959 21.42 11.83 -14.97
C MET A 959 21.83 12.20 -16.40
N ARG A 960 20.88 12.10 -17.34
CA ARG A 960 21.12 12.39 -18.77
C ARG A 960 20.81 13.84 -19.15
N ARG A 961 20.08 14.53 -18.30
CA ARG A 961 19.71 15.95 -18.44
C ARG A 961 19.51 16.58 -17.06
N ASP A 962 19.63 17.90 -17.01
CA ASP A 962 19.25 18.64 -15.81
C ASP A 962 17.77 18.39 -15.49
N TYR A 963 17.45 18.34 -14.20
CA TYR A 963 16.13 17.98 -13.70
C TYR A 963 15.72 18.90 -12.56
N SER A 964 14.43 19.19 -12.46
CA SER A 964 13.85 20.02 -11.40
C SER A 964 12.89 19.16 -10.57
N VAL A 965 13.14 19.06 -9.28
CA VAL A 965 12.32 18.26 -8.36
C VAL A 965 11.49 19.20 -7.50
N LEU A 966 10.18 18.93 -7.41
CA LEU A 966 9.27 19.60 -6.48
C LEU A 966 9.00 18.69 -5.27
N PRO A 967 8.68 19.23 -4.08
CA PRO A 967 8.30 18.42 -2.93
C PRO A 967 7.16 17.45 -3.25
N SER A 968 6.13 17.90 -3.99
CA SER A 968 5.01 17.06 -4.40
C SER A 968 5.42 15.79 -5.16
N MET A 969 6.48 15.85 -5.97
CA MET A 969 6.95 14.74 -6.81
C MET A 969 7.53 13.57 -6.00
N ILE A 970 7.90 13.83 -4.75
CA ILE A 970 8.46 12.84 -3.83
C ILE A 970 7.56 12.61 -2.60
N GLY A 971 6.33 13.13 -2.65
CA GLY A 971 5.39 13.06 -1.52
C GLY A 971 5.87 13.79 -0.27
N ALA A 972 6.75 14.80 -0.42
CA ALA A 972 7.27 15.59 0.68
C ALA A 972 6.48 16.88 0.88
N GLN A 973 6.57 17.44 2.09
CA GLN A 973 6.12 18.79 2.39
C GLN A 973 7.27 19.79 2.16
N ALA A 974 6.93 21.07 2.09
CA ALA A 974 7.92 22.14 2.05
C ALA A 974 8.82 22.10 3.29
N GLY A 975 10.10 22.41 3.11
CA GLY A 975 11.08 22.35 4.19
C GLY A 975 12.40 23.04 3.85
N LEU A 976 13.43 22.70 4.65
CA LEU A 976 14.81 23.08 4.38
C LEU A 976 15.57 21.88 3.86
N ILE A 977 16.25 22.09 2.73
CA ILE A 977 17.07 21.09 2.08
C ILE A 977 18.55 21.50 2.12
N TRP A 978 19.44 20.53 2.26
CA TRP A 978 20.89 20.73 2.12
C TRP A 978 21.53 19.58 1.37
N PHE A 979 22.68 19.87 0.77
CA PHE A 979 23.51 18.86 0.12
C PHE A 979 24.37 18.14 1.16
N TYR A 980 24.55 16.83 1.02
CA TYR A 980 25.23 16.03 2.05
C TYR A 980 26.67 16.48 2.34
N ASP A 981 27.41 16.97 1.33
CA ASP A 981 28.77 17.49 1.50
C ASP A 981 28.82 18.96 1.97
N ASP A 982 27.67 19.65 2.04
CA ASP A 982 27.57 21.01 2.56
C ASP A 982 26.33 21.20 3.44
N PRO A 983 26.33 20.61 4.65
CA PRO A 983 25.21 20.73 5.59
C PRO A 983 25.05 22.15 6.16
N SER A 984 25.99 23.06 5.89
CA SER A 984 25.93 24.44 6.36
C SER A 984 25.09 25.34 5.47
N THR A 985 24.90 24.98 4.20
CA THR A 985 24.12 25.75 3.22
C THR A 985 22.71 25.19 3.12
N LEU A 986 21.78 25.81 3.86
CA LEU A 986 20.36 25.48 3.83
C LEU A 986 19.63 26.29 2.76
N THR A 987 18.82 25.62 1.95
CA THR A 987 17.93 26.30 1.01
C THR A 987 16.48 25.94 1.27
N THR A 988 15.57 26.88 1.06
CA THR A 988 14.14 26.59 1.05
C THR A 988 13.83 25.63 -0.10
N PHE A 989 13.05 24.61 0.19
CA PHE A 989 12.53 23.65 -0.77
C PHE A 989 11.01 23.62 -0.66
N ASP A 990 10.35 24.23 -1.63
CA ASP A 990 8.90 24.31 -1.72
C ASP A 990 8.45 24.30 -3.20
N GLU A 991 7.15 24.43 -3.44
CA GLU A 991 6.60 24.41 -4.81
C GLU A 991 7.05 25.61 -5.68
N THR A 992 7.57 26.68 -5.08
CA THR A 992 8.12 27.86 -5.76
C THR A 992 9.64 27.74 -5.97
N TYR A 993 10.34 27.08 -5.04
CA TYR A 993 11.78 26.88 -5.04
C TYR A 993 12.12 25.39 -5.17
N PRO A 994 12.05 24.82 -6.39
CA PRO A 994 12.40 23.42 -6.63
C PRO A 994 13.90 23.16 -6.49
N LEU A 995 14.24 21.90 -6.23
CA LEU A 995 15.62 21.43 -6.24
C LEU A 995 16.09 21.23 -7.68
N ALA A 996 17.13 21.95 -8.07
CA ALA A 996 17.79 21.79 -9.36
C ALA A 996 18.89 20.71 -9.29
N ILE A 997 18.74 19.67 -10.09
CA ILE A 997 19.69 18.57 -10.25
C ILE A 997 20.43 18.79 -11.57
N SER A 998 21.77 18.82 -11.52
CA SER A 998 22.59 18.99 -12.72
C SER A 998 23.17 17.67 -13.19
N ALA A 999 22.93 17.33 -14.47
CA ALA A 999 23.50 16.14 -15.09
C ALA A 999 25.03 16.18 -15.18
N ASN A 1000 25.62 17.37 -15.19
CA ASN A 1000 27.08 17.50 -15.14
C ASN A 1000 27.65 17.12 -13.76
N LYS A 1001 26.86 17.23 -12.69
CA LYS A 1001 27.28 16.93 -11.31
C LYS A 1001 26.86 15.54 -10.82
N CYS A 1002 25.72 15.03 -11.30
CA CYS A 1002 25.14 13.76 -10.86
C CYS A 1002 25.13 12.76 -12.04
N ASN A 1003 26.30 12.26 -12.42
CA ASN A 1003 26.53 11.48 -13.66
C ASN A 1003 26.95 10.02 -13.38
N ASP A 1004 27.48 9.29 -14.35
CA ASP A 1004 27.88 7.88 -14.14
C ASP A 1004 29.09 7.73 -13.18
N SER A 1005 29.88 8.79 -13.03
CA SER A 1005 31.11 8.84 -12.21
C SER A 1005 30.96 9.59 -10.88
N SER A 1006 29.76 10.08 -10.56
CA SER A 1006 29.49 10.88 -9.35
C SER A 1006 28.01 10.83 -9.00
N PHE A 1007 27.68 10.96 -7.72
CA PHE A 1007 26.30 11.02 -7.26
C PHE A 1007 26.04 12.32 -6.51
N CYS A 1008 24.76 12.61 -6.30
CA CYS A 1008 24.31 13.72 -5.50
C CYS A 1008 23.31 13.21 -4.46
N LEU A 1009 23.44 13.70 -3.23
CA LEU A 1009 22.59 13.32 -2.10
C LEU A 1009 22.14 14.58 -1.36
N TRP A 1010 20.85 14.67 -1.09
CA TRP A 1010 20.26 15.75 -0.32
C TRP A 1010 19.41 15.21 0.81
N TYR A 1011 19.37 15.96 1.89
CA TYR A 1011 18.49 15.71 3.02
C TYR A 1011 17.49 16.86 3.14
N LEU A 1012 16.24 16.50 3.37
CA LEU A 1012 15.13 17.42 3.58
C LEU A 1012 14.61 17.26 5.00
N SER A 1013 14.62 18.36 5.75
CA SER A 1013 14.01 18.47 7.06
C SER A 1013 12.75 19.34 7.00
N PRO A 1014 11.65 18.94 7.64
CA PRO A 1014 10.50 19.81 7.82
C PRO A 1014 10.87 21.01 8.71
N VAL A 1015 10.17 22.12 8.52
CA VAL A 1015 10.42 23.36 9.27
C VAL A 1015 9.37 23.56 10.35
N TRP A 1016 9.81 23.84 11.57
CA TRP A 1016 8.94 24.22 12.68
C TRP A 1016 9.00 25.72 12.91
N SER A 1017 7.87 26.30 13.30
CA SER A 1017 7.82 27.64 13.86
C SER A 1017 7.48 27.47 15.34
N PHE A 1018 8.40 27.81 16.23
CA PHE A 1018 8.07 27.94 17.65
C PHE A 1018 7.51 29.35 17.87
N ALA A 1019 6.57 29.50 18.81
CA ALA A 1019 6.02 30.80 19.16
C ALA A 1019 7.10 31.65 19.84
N ASP A 1020 7.89 32.36 19.04
CA ASP A 1020 8.78 33.42 19.49
C ASP A 1020 8.36 34.76 18.87
N PRO A 1021 8.80 35.90 19.42
CA PRO A 1021 8.41 37.23 18.92
C PRO A 1021 8.86 37.52 17.48
N ASN A 1022 9.79 36.71 16.94
CA ASN A 1022 10.44 36.93 15.65
C ASN A 1022 9.93 35.97 14.56
N ASN A 1023 9.03 35.05 14.90
CA ASN A 1023 8.56 33.96 14.04
C ASN A 1023 9.72 33.09 13.50
N THR A 1024 10.69 32.77 14.37
CA THR A 1024 11.90 32.01 13.99
C THR A 1024 11.54 30.58 13.57
N GLN A 1025 12.08 30.17 12.43
CA GLN A 1025 11.93 28.82 11.88
C GLN A 1025 13.11 27.94 12.28
N TYR A 1026 12.83 26.68 12.60
CA TYR A 1026 13.79 25.68 13.07
C TYR A 1026 13.70 24.43 12.19
N ALA A 1027 14.84 23.80 11.91
CA ALA A 1027 14.93 22.50 11.25
C ALA A 1027 15.93 21.61 11.99
N LEU A 1028 15.72 20.29 11.96
CA LEU A 1028 16.59 19.32 12.62
C LEU A 1028 17.65 18.99 11.60
N LEU A 1029 18.84 19.50 11.85
CA LEU A 1029 20.02 19.19 11.08
C LEU A 1029 20.79 18.11 11.82
N GLU A 1030 21.38 17.22 11.05
CA GLU A 1030 22.36 16.30 11.60
C GLU A 1030 23.53 17.11 12.15
N SER A 1031 23.79 16.99 13.45
CA SER A 1031 24.93 17.65 14.08
C SER A 1031 26.19 16.86 13.76
N ASN A 1032 26.97 17.32 12.77
CA ASN A 1032 28.32 16.86 12.36
C ASN A 1032 28.60 15.34 12.42
N PRO A 1033 28.85 14.66 11.28
CA PRO A 1033 29.17 13.22 11.24
C PRO A 1033 30.44 12.84 12.01
#